data_AF-A0A946BDJ5-F1
#
_entry.id   AF-A0A946BDJ5-F1
#
_cell.length_a   1.000
_cell.length_b   1.000
_cell.length_c   1.000
_cell.angle_alpha   90.00
_cell.angle_beta   90.00
_cell.angle_gamma   90.00
#
_symmetry.space_group_name_H-M   'P 1'
#
loop_
_entity.id
_entity.type
_entity.pdbx_description
1 polymer ?
#
loop_
_entity_poly.entity_id
_entity_poly.type
_entity_poly.pdbx_seq_one_letter_code
_entity_poly.pdbx_strand_id
1 'polypeptide(L)'
;MLDIKSKHAVYTKPISGTIDTFTIDIRMVSHSPFESAWDQLVSRYHYLGYKKLLGHRLKYMAFIENQPVAALSFSAPALKLRTRDAYIGWSDVQRKFFLSCLVCNSRFLIVPWVQIKNLASYVLSRCVRSLKKDWEKNFEKRLLLIETFVDPEKFKGTIYKAANWTCVGQTYGSGKKGNSYIYHGKPKEIYLYALESKFRDIIGCRQKMVSFFQSPPQSQYKLEELKMILSHSQWHPGLVSDLSLTQDDIRTMSNELIKFHEQFFDCYGRIEHRRLAMTYLSGLISNSQAKSVEPIALEFLGEESVRSLQRFLKNCKWNHQAMLMTHQKLLSEQISDPNGMITLDSSEFVKKGKESVGVARQYCGERGKIENCQSGVFVGYSSCKGYGLLNGQLYMPEKWFDEANKKRCQQNWVPEDLCFQTKLEIALDLIDQVKKSGLYQAKWIGCDATFGSDSSFLDKLPEDIYYFAHIRSASKVFTRKPKIGLPEYKGRGPRPTKMKLLSGQPKPRKVSEIANSHRLHWMSVILAEGTKGPITAEVARVRIYLSRKGLPEGKERWLFMRKNSDGQIQYAISNAPRRIKFQELVKASNMRWPIEQCFQEGKSYLGMGNYEHRSWPAWHRHMIFIFLGLHFLLRMRLRYKKKALCLLCH
;
A
#
# COMPACT_ATOMS: atom_id res chain seq x y z
N MET A 1 -49.89 -19.32 42.78
CA MET A 1 -48.54 -18.73 42.63
C MET A 1 -47.82 -19.44 41.50
N LEU A 2 -46.83 -18.82 40.85
CA LEU A 2 -45.85 -19.55 40.03
C LEU A 2 -44.88 -20.26 41.00
N ASP A 3 -44.72 -21.58 40.86
CA ASP A 3 -43.81 -22.33 41.73
C ASP A 3 -42.35 -22.05 41.36
N ILE A 4 -41.65 -21.37 42.26
CA ILE A 4 -40.26 -20.93 42.10
C ILE A 4 -39.26 -22.08 42.38
N LYS A 5 -39.72 -23.25 42.85
CA LYS A 5 -38.88 -24.43 43.09
C LYS A 5 -38.87 -25.47 41.96
N SER A 6 -39.86 -25.47 41.05
CA SER A 6 -39.85 -26.36 39.89
C SER A 6 -38.78 -25.95 38.86
N LYS A 7 -37.92 -26.90 38.46
CA LYS A 7 -36.96 -26.74 37.35
C LYS A 7 -37.57 -26.97 35.96
N HIS A 8 -38.86 -27.30 35.85
CA HIS A 8 -39.49 -27.70 34.59
C HIS A 8 -40.84 -27.01 34.31
N ALA A 9 -41.14 -26.89 33.01
CA ALA A 9 -42.37 -26.38 32.42
C ALA A 9 -42.74 -24.92 32.76
N VAL A 10 -42.18 -23.97 32.02
CA VAL A 10 -42.99 -22.80 31.61
C VAL A 10 -44.17 -23.34 30.81
N TYR A 11 -45.41 -23.01 31.18
CA TYR A 11 -46.57 -23.40 30.38
C TYR A 11 -46.49 -22.77 28.99
N THR A 12 -46.34 -23.61 27.95
CA THR A 12 -46.25 -23.20 26.54
C THR A 12 -47.54 -23.49 25.78
N LYS A 13 -48.71 -23.44 26.44
CA LYS A 13 -50.00 -23.53 25.75
C LYS A 13 -50.10 -22.42 24.70
N PRO A 14 -50.49 -22.72 23.45
CA PRO A 14 -50.70 -21.69 22.44
C PRO A 14 -51.74 -20.66 22.90
N ILE A 15 -51.44 -19.37 22.72
CA ILE A 15 -52.39 -18.27 22.96
C ILE A 15 -52.56 -17.53 21.63
N SER A 16 -53.79 -17.53 21.10
CA SER A 16 -54.18 -16.85 19.87
C SER A 16 -55.49 -16.08 20.08
N GLY A 17 -55.72 -15.04 19.30
CA GLY A 17 -56.89 -14.17 19.41
C GLY A 17 -56.61 -12.72 19.00
N THR A 18 -57.60 -11.86 19.17
CA THR A 18 -57.41 -10.40 19.15
C THR A 18 -56.73 -9.94 20.45
N ILE A 19 -56.24 -8.71 20.51
CA ILE A 19 -55.56 -8.22 21.71
C ILE A 19 -56.56 -7.80 22.80
N ASP A 20 -57.74 -7.35 22.38
CA ASP A 20 -58.75 -6.72 23.22
C ASP A 20 -59.52 -7.73 24.10
N THR A 21 -59.40 -9.04 23.81
CA THR A 21 -59.94 -10.13 24.64
C THR A 21 -59.05 -10.50 25.83
N PHE A 22 -57.83 -9.94 25.95
CA PHE A 22 -56.87 -10.36 26.98
C PHE A 22 -56.44 -9.21 27.89
N THR A 23 -56.57 -9.42 29.21
CA THR A 23 -55.96 -8.53 30.21
C THR A 23 -54.46 -8.84 30.31
N ILE A 24 -53.64 -7.93 29.77
CA ILE A 24 -52.18 -8.06 29.74
C ILE A 24 -51.58 -7.29 30.92
N ASP A 25 -51.05 -8.02 31.90
CA ASP A 25 -50.30 -7.48 33.03
C ASP A 25 -48.81 -7.36 32.66
N ILE A 26 -48.14 -6.26 33.05
CA ILE A 26 -46.73 -6.00 32.76
C ILE A 26 -46.02 -5.61 34.06
N ARG A 27 -45.16 -6.51 34.54
CA ARG A 27 -44.45 -6.36 35.81
C ARG A 27 -42.98 -6.07 35.57
N MET A 28 -42.41 -5.17 36.36
CA MET A 28 -40.96 -5.04 36.53
C MET A 28 -40.47 -6.27 37.32
N VAL A 29 -39.46 -6.98 36.82
CA VAL A 29 -38.97 -8.25 37.37
C VAL A 29 -37.50 -8.24 37.79
N SER A 30 -36.80 -7.13 37.66
CA SER A 30 -35.46 -6.99 38.26
C SER A 30 -35.56 -7.07 39.79
N HIS A 31 -34.62 -7.80 40.40
CA HIS A 31 -34.57 -8.05 41.85
C HIS A 31 -35.79 -8.76 42.44
N SER A 32 -36.63 -9.40 41.61
CA SER A 32 -37.76 -10.23 42.05
C SER A 32 -37.53 -11.72 41.70
N PRO A 33 -38.31 -12.67 42.28
CA PRO A 33 -38.21 -14.10 41.96
C PRO A 33 -38.36 -14.43 40.47
N PHE A 34 -38.97 -13.53 39.68
CA PHE A 34 -39.14 -13.69 38.25
C PHE A 34 -37.90 -13.34 37.40
N GLU A 35 -36.83 -12.76 37.98
CA GLU A 35 -35.61 -12.43 37.23
C GLU A 35 -34.95 -13.68 36.61
N SER A 36 -35.01 -14.82 37.31
CA SER A 36 -34.51 -16.12 36.83
C SER A 36 -35.32 -16.66 35.65
N ALA A 37 -36.66 -16.58 35.72
CA ALA A 37 -37.53 -16.99 34.63
C ALA A 37 -37.35 -16.12 33.38
N TRP A 38 -37.16 -14.80 33.55
CA TRP A 38 -36.82 -13.89 32.47
C TRP A 38 -35.49 -14.29 31.79
N ASP A 39 -34.45 -14.59 32.56
CA ASP A 39 -33.13 -14.97 32.02
C ASP A 39 -33.19 -16.29 31.25
N GLN A 40 -33.95 -17.27 31.73
CA GLN A 40 -34.18 -18.54 31.00
C GLN A 40 -34.93 -18.33 29.68
N LEU A 41 -36.02 -17.55 29.69
CA LEU A 41 -36.80 -17.26 28.48
C LEU A 41 -35.96 -16.54 27.41
N VAL A 42 -35.23 -15.50 27.80
CA VAL A 42 -34.39 -14.73 26.87
C VAL A 42 -33.15 -15.53 26.44
N SER A 43 -32.60 -16.39 27.29
CA SER A 43 -31.51 -17.29 26.88
C SER A 43 -31.94 -18.37 25.90
N ARG A 44 -33.17 -18.86 25.98
CA ARG A 44 -33.67 -19.97 25.14
C ARG A 44 -34.33 -19.53 23.83
N TYR A 45 -34.99 -18.37 23.80
CA TYR A 45 -35.86 -17.98 22.68
C TYR A 45 -35.48 -16.66 21.98
N HIS A 46 -34.63 -15.80 22.56
CA HIS A 46 -34.21 -14.57 21.87
C HIS A 46 -33.03 -14.83 20.93
N TYR A 47 -33.08 -14.32 19.69
CA TYR A 47 -32.09 -14.59 18.61
C TYR A 47 -30.63 -14.12 18.87
N LEU A 48 -30.37 -13.44 19.99
CA LEU A 48 -29.04 -13.03 20.49
C LEU A 48 -28.66 -13.71 21.82
N GLY A 49 -29.49 -14.64 22.29
CA GLY A 49 -29.45 -15.23 23.63
C GLY A 49 -29.46 -14.19 24.76
N TYR A 50 -29.12 -14.67 25.95
CA TYR A 50 -28.80 -13.83 27.10
C TYR A 50 -27.28 -13.82 27.36
N LYS A 51 -26.77 -12.66 27.75
CA LYS A 51 -25.45 -12.48 28.37
C LYS A 51 -25.63 -11.50 29.52
N LYS A 52 -25.03 -11.79 30.67
CA LYS A 52 -25.22 -11.03 31.93
C LYS A 52 -25.03 -9.53 31.71
N LEU A 53 -26.12 -8.77 31.86
CA LEU A 53 -26.12 -7.31 31.66
C LEU A 53 -25.46 -6.62 32.87
N LEU A 54 -24.47 -5.77 32.60
CA LEU A 54 -23.70 -5.02 33.59
C LEU A 54 -24.15 -3.55 33.63
N GLY A 55 -24.02 -2.90 34.80
CA GLY A 55 -24.51 -1.54 35.04
C GLY A 55 -26.02 -1.46 35.24
N HIS A 56 -26.56 -0.24 35.19
CA HIS A 56 -28.00 0.01 35.39
C HIS A 56 -28.83 -0.75 34.35
N ARG A 57 -29.82 -1.51 34.82
CA ARG A 57 -30.74 -2.30 34.01
C ARG A 57 -32.09 -2.48 34.70
N LEU A 58 -33.17 -2.56 33.92
CA LEU A 58 -34.46 -3.08 34.37
C LEU A 58 -34.95 -4.15 33.40
N LYS A 59 -35.52 -5.22 33.95
CA LYS A 59 -36.19 -6.30 33.21
C LYS A 59 -37.69 -6.23 33.46
N TYR A 60 -38.48 -6.57 32.44
CA TYR A 60 -39.94 -6.65 32.51
C TYR A 60 -40.44 -7.95 31.88
N MET A 61 -41.52 -8.48 32.44
CA MET A 61 -42.31 -9.56 31.83
C MET A 61 -43.75 -9.10 31.63
N ALA A 62 -44.34 -9.50 30.50
CA ALA A 62 -45.78 -9.40 30.29
C ALA A 62 -46.42 -10.79 30.46
N PHE A 63 -47.62 -10.82 31.03
CA PHE A 63 -48.39 -12.02 31.32
C PHE A 63 -49.84 -11.88 30.84
N ILE A 64 -50.43 -13.00 30.44
CA ILE A 64 -51.87 -13.19 30.29
C ILE A 64 -52.22 -14.35 31.22
N GLU A 65 -53.18 -14.17 32.14
CA GLU A 65 -53.61 -15.22 33.10
C GLU A 65 -52.46 -15.87 33.92
N ASN A 66 -51.39 -15.10 34.18
CA ASN A 66 -50.10 -15.53 34.75
C ASN A 66 -49.21 -16.41 33.85
N GLN A 67 -49.63 -16.78 32.63
CA GLN A 67 -48.75 -17.35 31.62
C GLN A 67 -47.89 -16.23 30.99
N PRO A 68 -46.55 -16.38 30.91
CA PRO A 68 -45.68 -15.35 30.34
C PRO A 68 -45.82 -15.27 28.82
N VAL A 69 -45.94 -14.05 28.28
CA VAL A 69 -46.13 -13.78 26.85
C VAL A 69 -45.05 -12.89 26.22
N ALA A 70 -44.36 -12.07 27.02
CA ALA A 70 -43.24 -11.25 26.55
C ALA A 70 -42.17 -11.02 27.62
N ALA A 71 -40.94 -10.77 27.19
CA ALA A 71 -39.82 -10.39 28.03
C ALA A 71 -39.05 -9.21 27.42
N LEU A 72 -38.85 -8.14 28.19
CA LEU A 72 -38.15 -6.92 27.77
C LEU A 72 -37.03 -6.58 28.75
N SER A 73 -35.95 -5.95 28.27
CA SER A 73 -34.98 -5.29 29.14
C SER A 73 -34.56 -3.94 28.60
N PHE A 74 -34.22 -3.06 29.54
CA PHE A 74 -33.64 -1.75 29.32
C PHE A 74 -32.32 -1.69 30.08
N SER A 75 -31.26 -1.15 29.48
CA SER A 75 -29.94 -1.01 30.10
C SER A 75 -29.24 0.26 29.62
N ALA A 76 -28.07 0.56 30.20
CA ALA A 76 -27.22 1.67 29.77
C ALA A 76 -27.08 1.75 28.22
N PRO A 77 -27.14 2.96 27.63
CA PRO A 77 -27.11 3.18 26.18
C PRO A 77 -25.71 3.07 25.58
N ALA A 78 -25.62 3.07 24.24
CA ALA A 78 -24.35 3.11 23.53
C ALA A 78 -23.58 4.41 23.83
N LEU A 79 -22.33 4.27 24.33
CA LEU A 79 -21.52 5.40 24.81
C LEU A 79 -21.32 6.52 23.77
N LYS A 80 -21.16 6.15 22.49
CA LYS A 80 -21.03 7.07 21.36
C LYS A 80 -21.76 6.46 20.17
N LEU A 81 -22.66 7.22 19.55
CA LEU A 81 -23.49 6.72 18.44
C LEU A 81 -23.79 7.88 17.50
N ARG A 82 -22.97 8.04 16.45
CA ARG A 82 -22.94 9.25 15.61
C ARG A 82 -24.31 9.67 15.09
N THR A 83 -25.10 8.73 14.59
CA THR A 83 -26.41 8.98 13.98
C THR A 83 -27.42 9.53 15.00
N ARG A 84 -27.49 8.92 16.18
CA ARG A 84 -28.26 9.42 17.34
C ARG A 84 -27.74 10.79 17.78
N ASP A 85 -26.43 10.92 17.96
CA ASP A 85 -25.81 12.15 18.47
C ASP A 85 -26.08 13.35 17.54
N ALA A 86 -26.10 13.12 16.22
CA ALA A 86 -26.49 14.11 15.22
C ALA A 86 -28.00 14.45 15.25
N TYR A 87 -28.87 13.44 15.38
CA TYR A 87 -30.32 13.63 15.50
C TYR A 87 -30.71 14.42 16.77
N ILE A 88 -30.09 14.13 17.91
CA ILE A 88 -30.27 14.91 19.14
C ILE A 88 -29.76 16.34 18.91
N GLY A 89 -28.55 16.46 18.36
CA GLY A 89 -27.88 17.73 18.04
C GLY A 89 -26.82 18.15 19.05
N TRP A 90 -26.68 17.43 20.17
CA TRP A 90 -25.78 17.74 21.28
C TRP A 90 -24.29 17.76 20.92
N SER A 91 -23.49 18.45 21.72
CA SER A 91 -22.02 18.42 21.70
C SER A 91 -21.47 17.17 22.41
N ASP A 92 -20.18 16.88 22.26
CA ASP A 92 -19.51 15.79 22.99
C ASP A 92 -19.55 16.00 24.52
N VAL A 93 -19.53 17.27 24.98
CA VAL A 93 -19.66 17.66 26.40
C VAL A 93 -21.08 17.42 26.90
N GLN A 94 -22.09 17.91 26.17
CA GLN A 94 -23.50 17.64 26.50
C GLN A 94 -23.82 16.15 26.49
N ARG A 95 -23.29 15.36 25.54
CA ARG A 95 -23.42 13.90 25.57
C ARG A 95 -22.81 13.32 26.86
N LYS A 96 -21.60 13.73 27.25
CA LYS A 96 -20.97 13.22 28.48
C LYS A 96 -21.84 13.47 29.72
N PHE A 97 -22.56 14.59 29.77
CA PHE A 97 -23.45 14.94 30.88
C PHE A 97 -24.82 14.24 30.81
N PHE A 98 -25.49 14.25 29.65
CA PHE A 98 -26.87 13.79 29.50
C PHE A 98 -27.03 12.33 29.04
N LEU A 99 -25.96 11.59 28.76
CA LEU A 99 -26.05 10.18 28.34
C LEU A 99 -26.72 9.27 29.39
N SER A 100 -26.62 9.59 30.69
CA SER A 100 -27.32 8.86 31.75
C SER A 100 -28.85 9.07 31.77
N CYS A 101 -29.36 10.03 31.00
CA CYS A 101 -30.79 10.28 30.77
C CYS A 101 -31.32 9.55 29.53
N LEU A 102 -30.49 8.71 28.89
CA LEU A 102 -30.86 7.79 27.82
C LEU A 102 -30.84 6.34 28.33
N VAL A 103 -31.62 5.47 27.70
CA VAL A 103 -31.61 4.02 27.98
C VAL A 103 -31.80 3.23 26.68
N CYS A 104 -31.14 2.08 26.55
CA CYS A 104 -31.28 1.18 25.40
C CYS A 104 -32.23 0.02 25.71
N ASN A 105 -33.20 -0.25 24.84
CA ASN A 105 -34.00 -1.48 24.88
C ASN A 105 -33.18 -2.68 24.35
N SER A 106 -32.35 -3.24 25.22
CA SER A 106 -31.33 -4.25 24.86
C SER A 106 -31.86 -5.64 24.53
N ARG A 107 -33.10 -5.98 24.92
CA ARG A 107 -33.81 -7.20 24.53
C ARG A 107 -35.32 -6.95 24.45
N PHE A 108 -35.95 -7.52 23.45
CA PHE A 108 -37.41 -7.66 23.38
C PHE A 108 -37.74 -9.01 22.72
N LEU A 109 -38.44 -9.85 23.46
CA LEU A 109 -38.92 -11.17 23.07
C LEU A 109 -40.45 -11.23 23.20
N ILE A 110 -41.14 -11.67 22.16
CA ILE A 110 -42.44 -12.34 22.27
C ILE A 110 -42.16 -13.84 22.22
N VAL A 111 -42.77 -14.62 23.10
CA VAL A 111 -42.48 -16.06 23.22
C VAL A 111 -43.16 -16.87 22.11
N PRO A 112 -42.59 -18.00 21.65
CA PRO A 112 -43.06 -18.67 20.42
C PRO A 112 -44.49 -19.21 20.44
N TRP A 113 -45.08 -19.44 21.62
CA TRP A 113 -46.46 -19.94 21.76
C TRP A 113 -47.52 -18.84 21.68
N VAL A 114 -47.17 -17.59 21.35
CA VAL A 114 -48.12 -16.46 21.33
C VAL A 114 -48.32 -15.94 19.90
N GLN A 115 -49.57 -15.99 19.44
CA GLN A 115 -50.02 -15.61 18.10
C GLN A 115 -51.09 -14.52 18.16
N ILE A 116 -50.89 -13.51 19.02
CA ILE A 116 -51.77 -12.34 19.16
C ILE A 116 -51.22 -11.19 18.30
N LYS A 117 -52.02 -10.74 17.33
CA LYS A 117 -51.68 -9.59 16.46
C LYS A 117 -51.56 -8.31 17.29
N ASN A 118 -50.63 -7.42 16.94
CA ASN A 118 -50.34 -6.15 17.62
C ASN A 118 -49.84 -6.22 19.09
N LEU A 119 -49.75 -7.42 19.70
CA LEU A 119 -49.30 -7.58 21.09
C LEU A 119 -47.95 -6.90 21.37
N ALA A 120 -46.99 -7.01 20.45
CA ALA A 120 -45.65 -6.47 20.63
C ALA A 120 -45.64 -4.93 20.76
N SER A 121 -46.32 -4.21 19.86
CA SER A 121 -46.38 -2.74 19.94
C SER A 121 -47.18 -2.27 21.15
N TYR A 122 -48.23 -2.99 21.56
CA TYR A 122 -48.98 -2.71 22.78
C TYR A 122 -48.12 -2.89 24.05
N VAL A 123 -47.49 -4.05 24.20
CA VAL A 123 -46.64 -4.38 25.37
C VAL A 123 -45.48 -3.40 25.46
N LEU A 124 -44.82 -3.08 24.35
CA LEU A 124 -43.75 -2.08 24.31
C LEU A 124 -44.27 -0.70 24.75
N SER A 125 -45.39 -0.24 24.20
CA SER A 125 -45.98 1.07 24.50
C SER A 125 -46.44 1.20 25.96
N ARG A 126 -46.96 0.13 26.57
CA ARG A 126 -47.34 0.09 27.99
C ARG A 126 -46.09 0.05 28.88
N CYS A 127 -45.11 -0.79 28.57
CA CYS A 127 -43.86 -0.92 29.31
C CYS A 127 -43.05 0.39 29.32
N VAL A 128 -42.97 1.09 28.19
CA VAL A 128 -42.32 2.42 28.06
C VAL A 128 -42.94 3.48 28.99
N ARG A 129 -44.26 3.40 29.28
CA ARG A 129 -44.92 4.33 30.23
C ARG A 129 -44.49 4.07 31.68
N SER A 130 -44.37 2.81 32.10
CA SER A 130 -43.87 2.44 33.43
C SER A 130 -42.39 2.79 33.60
N LEU A 131 -41.58 2.49 32.58
CA LEU A 131 -40.13 2.68 32.58
C LEU A 131 -39.68 4.09 33.00
N LYS A 132 -40.39 5.15 32.60
CA LYS A 132 -40.02 6.53 33.01
C LYS A 132 -40.02 6.69 34.53
N LYS A 133 -41.02 6.12 35.22
CA LYS A 133 -41.13 6.16 36.69
C LYS A 133 -40.18 5.16 37.36
N ASP A 134 -40.14 3.93 36.84
CA ASP A 134 -39.35 2.85 37.44
C ASP A 134 -37.84 3.16 37.39
N TRP A 135 -37.35 3.69 36.27
CA TRP A 135 -35.93 4.02 36.11
C TRP A 135 -35.49 5.19 37.00
N GLU A 136 -36.35 6.20 37.14
CA GLU A 136 -36.14 7.32 38.06
C GLU A 136 -36.11 6.86 39.52
N LYS A 137 -37.04 5.98 39.92
CA LYS A 137 -37.09 5.36 41.25
C LYS A 137 -35.89 4.47 41.58
N ASN A 138 -35.34 3.75 40.59
CA ASN A 138 -34.26 2.77 40.84
C ASN A 138 -32.84 3.35 40.68
N PHE A 139 -32.67 4.49 39.97
CA PHE A 139 -31.34 5.01 39.62
C PHE A 139 -31.18 6.53 39.79
N GLU A 140 -32.20 7.25 40.26
CA GLU A 140 -32.20 8.71 40.42
C GLU A 140 -31.83 9.47 39.13
N LYS A 141 -32.29 8.98 37.97
CA LYS A 141 -32.09 9.63 36.66
C LYS A 141 -33.41 9.73 35.91
N ARG A 142 -33.86 10.98 35.70
CA ARG A 142 -34.95 11.30 34.77
C ARG A 142 -34.57 10.88 33.36
N LEU A 143 -35.36 10.00 32.74
CA LEU A 143 -35.19 9.62 31.35
C LEU A 143 -35.81 10.64 30.39
N LEU A 144 -35.08 10.97 29.33
CA LEU A 144 -35.50 11.86 28.23
C LEU A 144 -35.78 11.09 26.93
N LEU A 145 -35.00 10.03 26.66
CA LEU A 145 -34.96 9.32 25.39
C LEU A 145 -34.72 7.82 25.62
N ILE A 146 -35.29 6.99 24.75
CA ILE A 146 -34.99 5.55 24.65
C ILE A 146 -34.39 5.29 23.26
N GLU A 147 -33.37 4.43 23.18
CA GLU A 147 -32.80 3.93 21.93
C GLU A 147 -33.00 2.40 21.77
N THR A 148 -32.95 1.91 20.54
CA THR A 148 -32.93 0.47 20.24
C THR A 148 -32.28 0.21 18.88
N PHE A 149 -31.87 -1.03 18.63
CA PHE A 149 -31.12 -1.45 17.44
C PHE A 149 -31.81 -2.64 16.76
N VAL A 150 -32.32 -2.41 15.55
CA VAL A 150 -32.97 -3.44 14.72
C VAL A 150 -31.98 -3.97 13.69
N ASP A 151 -31.92 -5.30 13.58
CA ASP A 151 -31.07 -6.01 12.63
C ASP A 151 -31.84 -6.18 11.29
N PRO A 152 -31.54 -5.42 10.23
CA PRO A 152 -32.35 -5.39 9.01
C PRO A 152 -32.26 -6.69 8.21
N GLU A 153 -31.23 -7.51 8.42
CA GLU A 153 -31.14 -8.88 7.87
C GLU A 153 -32.21 -9.82 8.44
N LYS A 154 -32.87 -9.43 9.54
CA LYS A 154 -33.78 -10.30 10.31
C LYS A 154 -35.16 -9.69 10.56
N PHE A 155 -35.26 -8.37 10.75
CA PHE A 155 -36.49 -7.71 11.18
C PHE A 155 -36.68 -6.34 10.52
N LYS A 156 -37.90 -6.04 10.04
CA LYS A 156 -38.25 -4.77 9.35
C LYS A 156 -38.54 -3.58 10.29
N GLY A 157 -38.27 -3.72 11.60
CA GLY A 157 -38.54 -2.69 12.63
C GLY A 157 -40.01 -2.36 12.90
N THR A 158 -40.96 -3.12 12.33
CA THR A 158 -42.40 -2.82 12.30
C THR A 158 -43.00 -2.51 13.67
N ILE A 159 -42.60 -3.24 14.71
CA ILE A 159 -43.11 -3.08 16.08
C ILE A 159 -42.71 -1.75 16.73
N TYR A 160 -41.56 -1.17 16.34
CA TYR A 160 -41.12 0.14 16.82
C TYR A 160 -41.82 1.26 16.05
N LYS A 161 -41.94 1.11 14.72
CA LYS A 161 -42.74 2.00 13.85
C LYS A 161 -44.20 2.11 14.36
N ALA A 162 -44.84 0.97 14.65
CA ALA A 162 -46.20 0.89 15.17
C ALA A 162 -46.35 1.33 16.65
N ALA A 163 -45.23 1.54 17.37
CA ALA A 163 -45.21 2.10 18.73
C ALA A 163 -44.75 3.58 18.74
N ASN A 164 -44.81 4.26 17.59
CA ASN A 164 -44.42 5.66 17.38
C ASN A 164 -42.94 5.98 17.68
N TRP A 165 -42.01 5.04 17.42
CA TRP A 165 -40.57 5.30 17.47
C TRP A 165 -40.06 5.85 16.12
N THR A 166 -39.22 6.88 16.17
CA THR A 166 -38.59 7.47 14.99
C THR A 166 -37.37 6.65 14.58
N CYS A 167 -37.32 6.14 13.34
CA CYS A 167 -36.06 5.65 12.77
C CYS A 167 -35.17 6.85 12.44
N VAL A 168 -33.96 6.91 13.00
CA VAL A 168 -33.05 8.06 12.83
C VAL A 168 -31.89 7.78 11.87
N GLY A 169 -31.86 6.58 11.26
CA GLY A 169 -30.80 6.09 10.38
C GLY A 169 -30.18 4.80 10.90
N GLN A 170 -28.94 4.51 10.52
CA GLN A 170 -28.26 3.25 10.84
C GLN A 170 -26.99 3.43 11.69
N THR A 171 -26.55 2.36 12.35
CA THR A 171 -25.20 2.20 12.89
C THR A 171 -24.20 1.91 11.75
N TYR A 172 -22.90 2.10 11.96
CA TYR A 172 -21.87 1.60 11.01
C TYR A 172 -21.69 0.06 11.08
N GLY A 173 -22.39 -0.66 11.96
CA GLY A 173 -22.21 -2.12 12.06
C GLY A 173 -20.84 -2.53 12.62
N SER A 174 -20.36 -1.83 13.64
CA SER A 174 -19.19 -2.22 14.44
C SER A 174 -19.61 -2.71 15.82
N GLY A 175 -18.93 -3.74 16.33
CA GLY A 175 -19.20 -4.36 17.64
C GLY A 175 -17.97 -4.36 18.54
N LYS A 176 -18.17 -4.25 19.86
CA LYS A 176 -17.08 -4.22 20.85
C LYS A 176 -16.50 -5.63 21.08
N LYS A 177 -15.17 -5.78 21.00
CA LYS A 177 -14.43 -7.01 21.36
C LYS A 177 -13.24 -6.63 22.25
N GLY A 178 -13.29 -7.02 23.52
CA GLY A 178 -12.32 -6.50 24.52
C GLY A 178 -12.47 -4.98 24.68
N ASN A 179 -11.37 -4.24 24.61
CA ASN A 179 -11.37 -2.77 24.70
C ASN A 179 -11.51 -2.04 23.35
N SER A 180 -11.49 -2.75 22.21
CA SER A 180 -11.66 -2.16 20.88
C SER A 180 -13.04 -2.43 20.28
N TYR A 181 -13.36 -1.72 19.20
CA TYR A 181 -14.47 -2.03 18.30
C TYR A 181 -13.93 -2.69 17.03
N ILE A 182 -14.74 -3.54 16.40
CA ILE A 182 -14.44 -4.21 15.13
C ILE A 182 -15.62 -3.96 14.19
N TYR A 183 -15.37 -3.32 13.05
CA TYR A 183 -16.33 -3.17 11.94
C TYR A 183 -16.59 -4.56 11.35
N HIS A 184 -17.85 -4.98 11.32
CA HIS A 184 -18.26 -6.33 10.92
C HIS A 184 -19.31 -6.31 9.79
N GLY A 185 -19.35 -5.25 8.98
CA GLY A 185 -20.17 -5.17 7.76
C GLY A 185 -21.70 -5.12 7.93
N LYS A 186 -22.24 -5.28 9.15
CA LYS A 186 -23.68 -5.46 9.41
C LYS A 186 -24.29 -4.25 10.13
N PRO A 187 -24.70 -3.18 9.42
CA PRO A 187 -25.36 -2.02 10.01
C PRO A 187 -26.71 -2.41 10.63
N LYS A 188 -27.14 -1.64 11.63
CA LYS A 188 -28.44 -1.81 12.31
C LYS A 188 -29.25 -0.54 12.25
N GLU A 189 -30.55 -0.62 11.98
CA GLU A 189 -31.43 0.55 12.09
C GLU A 189 -31.49 0.99 13.56
N ILE A 190 -31.44 2.31 13.78
CA ILE A 190 -31.52 2.94 15.10
C ILE A 190 -32.90 3.58 15.20
N TYR A 191 -33.68 3.16 16.19
CA TYR A 191 -34.94 3.81 16.53
C TYR A 191 -34.81 4.55 17.85
N LEU A 192 -35.36 5.75 17.92
CA LEU A 192 -35.46 6.54 19.15
C LEU A 192 -36.92 6.80 19.52
N TYR A 193 -37.19 6.85 20.83
CA TYR A 193 -38.47 7.27 21.39
C TYR A 193 -38.24 8.42 22.39
N ALA A 194 -38.98 9.52 22.23
CA ALA A 194 -38.92 10.66 23.15
C ALA A 194 -39.87 10.43 24.33
N LEU A 195 -39.30 10.25 25.53
CA LEU A 195 -40.03 10.26 26.79
C LEU A 195 -40.35 11.69 27.26
N GLU A 196 -39.74 12.68 26.63
CA GLU A 196 -39.87 14.10 26.93
C GLU A 196 -39.84 14.88 25.61
N SER A 197 -40.93 15.52 25.20
CA SER A 197 -41.01 16.16 23.87
C SER A 197 -40.05 17.33 23.73
N LYS A 198 -39.85 18.08 24.83
CA LYS A 198 -38.90 19.21 24.95
C LYS A 198 -37.50 18.79 25.42
N PHE A 199 -37.08 17.55 25.18
CA PHE A 199 -35.75 17.06 25.61
C PHE A 199 -34.58 17.93 25.10
N ARG A 200 -34.73 18.55 23.94
CA ARG A 200 -33.73 19.43 23.32
C ARG A 200 -33.52 20.73 24.09
N ASP A 201 -34.59 21.29 24.64
CA ASP A 201 -34.55 22.51 25.46
C ASP A 201 -33.85 22.22 26.79
N ILE A 202 -34.17 21.07 27.41
CA ILE A 202 -33.55 20.58 28.66
C ILE A 202 -32.04 20.33 28.49
N ILE A 203 -31.60 19.85 27.32
CA ILE A 203 -30.18 19.61 27.00
C ILE A 203 -29.46 20.90 26.57
N GLY A 204 -30.20 21.94 26.16
CA GLY A 204 -29.65 23.15 25.55
C GLY A 204 -29.06 22.90 24.15
N CYS A 205 -29.69 22.05 23.33
CA CYS A 205 -29.21 21.73 21.99
C CYS A 205 -30.28 21.90 20.90
N ARG A 206 -29.91 22.40 19.72
CA ARG A 206 -30.78 22.42 18.53
C ARG A 206 -30.51 21.22 17.64
N GLN A 207 -31.56 20.67 17.01
CA GLN A 207 -31.41 19.59 16.03
C GLN A 207 -30.50 20.07 14.87
N LYS A 208 -29.42 19.33 14.61
CA LYS A 208 -28.59 19.59 13.44
C LYS A 208 -29.29 18.98 12.22
N MET A 209 -29.31 19.68 11.09
CA MET A 209 -29.77 19.08 9.83
C MET A 209 -28.84 17.91 9.48
N VAL A 210 -29.35 16.69 9.64
CA VAL A 210 -28.63 15.49 9.23
C VAL A 210 -28.78 15.36 7.73
N SER A 211 -27.77 15.82 6.98
CA SER A 211 -27.60 15.32 5.63
C SER A 211 -27.38 13.81 5.71
N PHE A 212 -28.26 13.05 5.08
CA PHE A 212 -28.15 11.59 4.96
C PHE A 212 -26.86 11.15 4.23
N PHE A 213 -26.10 12.10 3.65
CA PHE A 213 -24.84 11.90 2.93
C PHE A 213 -23.64 12.65 3.53
N GLN A 214 -23.61 12.95 4.83
CA GLN A 214 -22.41 13.52 5.49
C GLN A 214 -21.62 12.48 6.32
N SER A 215 -20.45 12.12 5.82
CA SER A 215 -19.54 11.09 6.39
C SER A 215 -18.93 11.46 7.76
N PRO A 216 -18.41 10.47 8.54
CA PRO A 216 -17.78 10.73 9.85
C PRO A 216 -16.50 11.57 9.79
N PRO A 217 -16.04 12.10 10.95
CA PRO A 217 -14.69 12.68 11.08
C PRO A 217 -13.64 11.70 10.58
N GLN A 218 -12.88 12.10 9.56
CA GLN A 218 -12.31 11.14 8.62
C GLN A 218 -11.02 10.46 9.10
N SER A 219 -10.43 10.87 10.23
CA SER A 219 -9.15 10.36 10.72
C SER A 219 -9.24 8.93 11.27
N GLN A 220 -10.03 8.69 12.32
CA GLN A 220 -10.10 7.39 12.98
C GLN A 220 -10.71 6.30 12.09
N TYR A 221 -11.80 6.62 11.37
CA TYR A 221 -12.47 5.66 10.48
C TYR A 221 -11.52 5.14 9.39
N LYS A 222 -10.79 6.04 8.71
CA LYS A 222 -9.85 5.64 7.66
C LYS A 222 -8.70 4.81 8.25
N LEU A 223 -8.20 5.09 9.46
CA LEU A 223 -7.11 4.31 10.04
C LEU A 223 -7.50 2.85 10.36
N GLU A 224 -8.73 2.61 10.84
CA GLU A 224 -9.23 1.24 11.05
C GLU A 224 -9.54 0.53 9.72
N GLU A 225 -10.14 1.23 8.76
CA GLU A 225 -10.42 0.71 7.42
C GLU A 225 -9.13 0.30 6.67
N LEU A 226 -8.08 1.11 6.77
CA LEU A 226 -6.75 0.77 6.22
C LEU A 226 -6.08 -0.39 6.96
N LYS A 227 -6.27 -0.52 8.28
CA LYS A 227 -5.83 -1.71 9.03
C LYS A 227 -6.54 -2.98 8.58
N MET A 228 -7.83 -2.89 8.22
CA MET A 228 -8.59 -4.05 7.73
C MET A 228 -8.23 -4.42 6.30
N ILE A 229 -8.00 -3.45 5.40
CA ILE A 229 -7.41 -3.71 4.08
C ILE A 229 -6.09 -4.49 4.23
N LEU A 230 -5.22 -4.03 5.12
CA LEU A 230 -3.89 -4.62 5.36
C LEU A 230 -3.88 -5.87 6.24
N SER A 231 -5.00 -6.25 6.88
CA SER A 231 -5.12 -7.53 7.61
C SER A 231 -5.72 -8.65 6.76
N HIS A 232 -6.35 -8.32 5.63
CA HIS A 232 -6.91 -9.29 4.69
C HIS A 232 -6.07 -9.43 3.41
N SER A 233 -5.24 -8.44 3.06
CA SER A 233 -4.22 -8.59 2.03
C SER A 233 -3.21 -9.69 2.42
N GLN A 234 -3.34 -10.87 1.81
CA GLN A 234 -2.26 -11.86 1.85
C GLN A 234 -1.06 -11.25 1.10
N TRP A 235 0.10 -11.15 1.75
CA TRP A 235 1.32 -10.65 1.14
C TRP A 235 1.77 -11.61 0.02
N HIS A 236 2.30 -11.10 -1.10
CA HIS A 236 2.79 -11.98 -2.17
C HIS A 236 3.89 -12.91 -1.62
N PRO A 237 3.78 -14.26 -1.69
CA PRO A 237 4.71 -15.15 -1.00
C PRO A 237 6.19 -14.94 -1.36
N GLY A 238 6.49 -14.67 -2.63
CA GLY A 238 7.85 -14.36 -3.09
C GLY A 238 8.44 -13.01 -2.60
N LEU A 239 7.66 -12.18 -1.91
CA LEU A 239 8.16 -10.97 -1.23
C LEU A 239 8.66 -11.26 0.20
N VAL A 240 8.20 -12.38 0.78
CA VAL A 240 8.46 -12.76 2.17
C VAL A 240 9.16 -14.11 2.31
N SER A 241 9.48 -14.80 1.22
CA SER A 241 10.24 -16.07 1.19
C SER A 241 11.54 -16.02 1.98
N ASP A 242 12.21 -14.87 1.94
CA ASP A 242 13.49 -14.58 2.58
C ASP A 242 13.38 -14.22 4.07
N LEU A 243 12.15 -14.13 4.58
CA LEU A 243 11.82 -13.67 5.92
C LEU A 243 11.11 -14.80 6.68
N SER A 244 11.71 -15.27 7.77
CA SER A 244 11.13 -16.29 8.64
C SER A 244 10.03 -15.70 9.54
N LEU A 245 8.91 -15.27 8.92
CA LEU A 245 7.82 -14.57 9.57
C LEU A 245 6.87 -15.52 10.33
N THR A 246 6.51 -15.13 11.55
CA THR A 246 5.36 -15.68 12.28
C THR A 246 4.05 -14.95 11.90
N GLN A 247 2.90 -15.44 12.38
CA GLN A 247 1.63 -14.73 12.19
C GLN A 247 1.59 -13.35 12.87
N ASP A 248 2.32 -13.15 13.97
CA ASP A 248 2.39 -11.84 14.64
C ASP A 248 3.37 -10.89 13.95
N ASP A 249 4.39 -11.39 13.25
CA ASP A 249 5.20 -10.56 12.35
C ASP A 249 4.37 -10.05 11.17
N ILE A 250 3.52 -10.90 10.58
CA ILE A 250 2.58 -10.49 9.50
C ILE A 250 1.64 -9.38 10.00
N ARG A 251 1.05 -9.52 11.20
CA ARG A 251 0.23 -8.46 11.82
C ARG A 251 1.02 -7.18 12.10
N THR A 252 2.31 -7.31 12.40
CA THR A 252 3.21 -6.18 12.63
C THR A 252 3.56 -5.47 11.33
N MET A 253 3.82 -6.19 10.24
CA MET A 253 4.04 -5.63 8.90
C MET A 253 2.87 -4.74 8.44
N SER A 254 1.62 -5.15 8.67
CA SER A 254 0.43 -4.34 8.35
C SER A 254 0.42 -3.00 9.10
N ASN A 255 0.87 -2.96 10.36
CA ASN A 255 0.99 -1.72 11.12
C ASN A 255 2.21 -0.88 10.70
N GLU A 256 3.33 -1.51 10.31
CA GLU A 256 4.51 -0.80 9.79
C GLU A 256 4.27 -0.18 8.40
N LEU A 257 3.47 -0.81 7.54
CA LEU A 257 3.09 -0.24 6.24
C LEU A 257 2.24 1.02 6.42
N ILE A 258 1.37 1.05 7.44
CA ILE A 258 0.65 2.28 7.82
C ILE A 258 1.62 3.37 8.26
N LYS A 259 2.53 3.09 9.20
CA LYS A 259 3.55 4.07 9.66
C LYS A 259 4.44 4.58 8.53
N PHE A 260 4.73 3.73 7.54
CA PHE A 260 5.50 4.10 6.36
C PHE A 260 4.68 5.02 5.43
N HIS A 261 3.44 4.66 5.12
CA HIS A 261 2.54 5.49 4.31
C HIS A 261 2.17 6.83 4.99
N GLU A 262 2.11 6.86 6.32
CA GLU A 262 1.91 8.07 7.13
C GLU A 262 2.98 9.14 6.86
N GLN A 263 4.23 8.76 6.51
CA GLN A 263 5.29 9.73 6.20
C GLN A 263 4.98 10.57 4.94
N PHE A 264 4.10 10.10 4.06
CA PHE A 264 3.74 10.76 2.80
C PHE A 264 2.45 11.59 2.91
N PHE A 265 1.87 11.72 4.10
CA PHE A 265 0.55 12.32 4.32
C PHE A 265 0.38 13.72 3.73
N ASP A 266 1.42 14.55 3.75
CA ASP A 266 1.34 15.94 3.26
C ASP A 266 1.59 16.07 1.75
N CYS A 267 1.98 14.99 1.09
CA CYS A 267 2.00 14.92 -0.38
C CYS A 267 0.58 14.89 -0.98
N TYR A 268 -0.43 14.49 -0.19
CA TYR A 268 -1.81 14.30 -0.63
C TYR A 268 -2.69 15.53 -0.40
N GLY A 269 -3.10 16.20 -1.49
CA GLY A 269 -3.99 17.37 -1.42
C GLY A 269 -5.42 17.12 -0.91
N ARG A 270 -5.78 15.86 -0.57
CA ARG A 270 -7.05 15.47 0.09
C ARG A 270 -6.88 14.19 0.90
N ILE A 271 -7.65 14.06 1.98
CA ILE A 271 -7.64 12.89 2.86
C ILE A 271 -8.37 11.67 2.25
N GLU A 272 -9.09 11.81 1.13
CA GLU A 272 -9.56 10.70 0.28
C GLU A 272 -8.39 10.09 -0.50
N HIS A 273 -7.47 10.93 -1.01
CA HIS A 273 -6.30 10.48 -1.75
C HIS A 273 -5.40 9.59 -0.87
N ARG A 274 -5.33 9.87 0.45
CA ARG A 274 -4.64 9.02 1.44
C ARG A 274 -5.21 7.59 1.50
N ARG A 275 -6.53 7.39 1.33
CA ARG A 275 -7.13 6.04 1.24
C ARG A 275 -6.78 5.37 -0.08
N LEU A 276 -7.04 6.05 -1.20
CA LEU A 276 -6.78 5.52 -2.55
C LEU A 276 -5.30 5.15 -2.77
N ALA A 277 -4.38 5.96 -2.22
CA ALA A 277 -2.95 5.71 -2.22
C ALA A 277 -2.56 4.45 -1.44
N MET A 278 -3.04 4.31 -0.20
CA MET A 278 -2.77 3.12 0.59
C MET A 278 -3.36 1.88 -0.07
N THR A 279 -4.62 1.92 -0.54
CA THR A 279 -5.22 0.82 -1.32
C THR A 279 -4.32 0.42 -2.49
N TYR A 280 -3.81 1.39 -3.26
CA TYR A 280 -2.96 1.09 -4.40
C TYR A 280 -1.65 0.41 -3.97
N LEU A 281 -0.99 0.93 -2.94
CA LEU A 281 0.21 0.33 -2.38
C LEU A 281 -0.05 -1.09 -1.83
N SER A 282 -1.18 -1.31 -1.15
CA SER A 282 -1.62 -2.62 -0.67
C SER A 282 -1.81 -3.63 -1.81
N GLY A 283 -2.51 -3.25 -2.88
CA GLY A 283 -2.76 -4.14 -4.02
C GLY A 283 -1.52 -4.39 -4.89
N LEU A 284 -0.57 -3.45 -4.92
CA LEU A 284 0.74 -3.71 -5.52
C LEU A 284 1.55 -4.72 -4.70
N ILE A 285 1.40 -4.78 -3.37
CA ILE A 285 2.17 -5.67 -2.48
C ILE A 285 1.44 -7.00 -2.17
N SER A 286 0.12 -7.08 -2.33
CA SER A 286 -0.68 -8.31 -2.08
C SER A 286 -0.34 -9.45 -3.04
N ASN A 287 -0.85 -10.65 -2.79
CA ASN A 287 -0.72 -11.80 -3.69
C ASN A 287 -1.66 -11.76 -4.91
N SER A 288 -2.37 -10.64 -5.14
CA SER A 288 -3.27 -10.49 -6.29
C SER A 288 -2.56 -10.76 -7.63
N GLN A 289 -3.19 -11.56 -8.48
CA GLN A 289 -2.63 -11.94 -9.78
C GLN A 289 -2.62 -10.78 -10.80
N ALA A 290 -3.51 -9.80 -10.63
CA ALA A 290 -3.68 -8.69 -11.56
C ALA A 290 -3.47 -7.35 -10.85
N LYS A 291 -2.42 -6.63 -11.23
CA LYS A 291 -1.94 -5.42 -10.51
C LYS A 291 -2.15 -4.11 -11.27
N SER A 292 -3.10 -4.08 -12.18
CA SER A 292 -3.66 -2.85 -12.73
C SER A 292 -4.69 -2.25 -11.75
N VAL A 293 -5.16 -1.03 -12.03
CA VAL A 293 -6.00 -0.28 -11.08
C VAL A 293 -7.38 -0.89 -10.88
N GLU A 294 -7.96 -1.51 -11.90
CA GLU A 294 -9.33 -2.01 -11.85
C GLU A 294 -9.46 -3.26 -10.96
N PRO A 295 -8.63 -4.32 -11.12
CA PRO A 295 -8.56 -5.43 -10.15
C PRO A 295 -8.30 -4.96 -8.72
N ILE A 296 -7.34 -4.04 -8.51
CA ILE A 296 -7.01 -3.53 -7.16
C ILE A 296 -8.19 -2.75 -6.55
N ALA A 297 -8.97 -2.01 -7.36
CA ALA A 297 -10.17 -1.36 -6.87
C ALA A 297 -11.30 -2.36 -6.54
N LEU A 298 -11.52 -3.37 -7.40
CA LEU A 298 -12.52 -4.42 -7.17
C LEU A 298 -12.20 -5.24 -5.90
N GLU A 299 -10.94 -5.63 -5.70
CA GLU A 299 -10.47 -6.44 -4.56
C GLU A 299 -10.54 -5.69 -3.22
N PHE A 300 -10.25 -4.38 -3.20
CA PHE A 300 -10.04 -3.63 -1.96
C PHE A 300 -10.99 -2.45 -1.70
N LEU A 301 -11.82 -2.04 -2.68
CA LEU A 301 -12.66 -0.84 -2.58
C LEU A 301 -14.05 -0.91 -3.24
N GLY A 302 -14.38 -1.97 -3.99
CA GLY A 302 -15.63 -2.08 -4.73
C GLY A 302 -15.60 -1.47 -6.14
N GLU A 303 -16.57 -1.85 -6.96
CA GLU A 303 -16.70 -1.46 -8.38
C GLU A 303 -16.85 0.07 -8.54
N GLU A 304 -17.60 0.72 -7.64
CA GLU A 304 -17.81 2.17 -7.63
C GLU A 304 -16.51 2.97 -7.45
N SER A 305 -15.49 2.31 -6.88
CA SER A 305 -14.18 2.91 -6.61
C SER A 305 -13.19 2.81 -7.77
N VAL A 306 -13.44 1.98 -8.80
CA VAL A 306 -12.56 1.81 -9.98
C VAL A 306 -12.24 3.16 -10.62
N ARG A 307 -13.27 3.94 -10.96
CA ARG A 307 -13.12 5.27 -11.59
C ARG A 307 -12.46 6.29 -10.67
N SER A 308 -12.60 6.14 -9.35
CA SER A 308 -11.92 6.99 -8.36
C SER A 308 -10.42 6.71 -8.30
N LEU A 309 -10.02 5.42 -8.34
CA LEU A 309 -8.63 5.02 -8.31
C LEU A 309 -7.90 5.32 -9.64
N GLN A 310 -8.60 5.19 -10.78
CA GLN A 310 -8.11 5.65 -12.09
C GLN A 310 -7.82 7.17 -12.09
N ARG A 311 -8.74 7.98 -11.54
CA ARG A 311 -8.56 9.44 -11.40
C ARG A 311 -7.44 9.81 -10.42
N PHE A 312 -7.28 9.05 -9.32
CA PHE A 312 -6.22 9.27 -8.35
C PHE A 312 -4.83 9.28 -9.00
N LEU A 313 -4.55 8.34 -9.91
CA LEU A 313 -3.29 8.31 -10.64
C LEU A 313 -3.27 9.29 -11.83
N LYS A 314 -4.35 9.43 -12.62
CA LYS A 314 -4.35 10.36 -13.77
C LYS A 314 -4.38 11.85 -13.39
N ASN A 315 -5.41 12.33 -12.70
CA ASN A 315 -5.70 13.78 -12.62
C ASN A 315 -6.08 14.35 -11.24
N CYS A 316 -6.10 13.56 -10.17
CA CYS A 316 -6.22 14.12 -8.82
C CYS A 316 -5.01 14.99 -8.46
N LYS A 317 -5.24 16.13 -7.80
CA LYS A 317 -4.19 17.01 -7.28
C LYS A 317 -3.53 16.40 -6.04
N TRP A 318 -2.28 15.95 -6.21
CA TRP A 318 -1.36 15.55 -5.14
C TRP A 318 0.08 15.66 -5.66
N ASN A 319 1.00 16.06 -4.79
CA ASN A 319 2.37 16.42 -5.13
C ASN A 319 3.25 15.16 -5.19
N HIS A 320 3.42 14.63 -6.41
CA HIS A 320 4.22 13.44 -6.63
C HIS A 320 5.73 13.69 -6.54
N GLN A 321 6.19 14.92 -6.78
CA GLN A 321 7.59 15.31 -6.58
C GLN A 321 7.95 15.36 -5.09
N ALA A 322 7.06 15.91 -4.24
CA ALA A 322 7.23 15.84 -2.78
C ALA A 322 7.25 14.39 -2.27
N MET A 323 6.42 13.50 -2.83
CA MET A 323 6.44 12.07 -2.48
C MET A 323 7.75 11.40 -2.85
N LEU A 324 8.28 11.70 -4.04
CA LEU A 324 9.57 11.21 -4.52
C LEU A 324 10.73 11.70 -3.64
N MET A 325 10.77 12.99 -3.30
CA MET A 325 11.78 13.57 -2.40
C MET A 325 11.69 12.99 -0.98
N THR A 326 10.48 12.79 -0.45
CA THR A 326 10.26 12.15 0.86
C THR A 326 10.74 10.70 0.86
N HIS A 327 10.48 9.96 -0.23
CA HIS A 327 10.96 8.60 -0.42
C HIS A 327 12.49 8.54 -0.45
N GLN A 328 13.13 9.42 -1.23
CA GLN A 328 14.59 9.53 -1.31
C GLN A 328 15.21 9.90 0.05
N LYS A 329 14.62 10.83 0.80
CA LYS A 329 15.09 11.16 2.15
C LYS A 329 15.04 9.94 3.08
N LEU A 330 13.86 9.35 3.25
CA LEU A 330 13.65 8.19 4.15
C LEU A 330 14.52 6.98 3.77
N LEU A 331 14.81 6.79 2.48
CA LEU A 331 15.68 5.73 1.99
C LEU A 331 17.16 6.07 2.24
N SER A 332 17.58 7.33 2.08
CA SER A 332 18.95 7.77 2.37
C SER A 332 19.34 7.54 3.83
N GLU A 333 18.40 7.78 4.76
CA GLU A 333 18.55 7.53 6.20
C GLU A 333 18.83 6.04 6.53
N GLN A 334 18.42 5.12 5.65
CA GLN A 334 18.66 3.69 5.79
C GLN A 334 19.95 3.22 5.07
N ILE A 335 20.22 3.69 3.84
CA ILE A 335 21.26 3.08 2.98
C ILE A 335 22.41 3.99 2.54
N SER A 336 22.35 5.31 2.74
CA SER A 336 23.42 6.23 2.29
C SER A 336 24.76 5.90 2.95
N ASP A 337 25.86 5.86 2.19
CA ASP A 337 27.18 5.43 2.64
C ASP A 337 28.30 6.05 1.79
N PRO A 338 29.40 6.56 2.38
CA PRO A 338 30.51 7.14 1.61
C PRO A 338 31.09 6.25 0.52
N ASN A 339 30.97 4.92 0.62
CA ASN A 339 31.50 3.97 -0.38
C ASN A 339 30.45 3.44 -1.35
N GLY A 340 29.19 3.92 -1.28
CA GLY A 340 28.09 3.43 -2.09
C GLY A 340 28.19 3.77 -3.58
N MET A 341 27.25 3.19 -4.34
CA MET A 341 27.13 3.30 -5.78
C MET A 341 25.76 3.85 -6.18
N ILE A 342 25.76 4.93 -6.97
CA ILE A 342 24.59 5.33 -7.77
C ILE A 342 24.52 4.39 -8.97
N THR A 343 23.40 3.71 -9.18
CA THR A 343 23.22 2.75 -10.26
C THR A 343 22.28 3.29 -11.33
N LEU A 344 22.62 3.08 -12.61
CA LEU A 344 21.83 3.44 -13.78
C LEU A 344 21.49 2.20 -14.60
N ASP A 345 20.23 2.09 -14.97
CA ASP A 345 19.73 1.05 -15.87
C ASP A 345 18.44 1.50 -16.57
N SER A 346 18.00 0.77 -17.59
CA SER A 346 16.72 1.03 -18.27
C SER A 346 15.90 -0.24 -18.41
N SER A 347 14.57 -0.12 -18.31
CA SER A 347 13.65 -1.25 -18.36
C SER A 347 12.52 -0.97 -19.34
N GLU A 348 12.30 -1.89 -20.28
CA GLU A 348 11.13 -1.88 -21.16
C GLU A 348 9.91 -2.57 -20.54
N PHE A 349 8.72 -2.12 -20.96
CA PHE A 349 7.42 -2.63 -20.57
C PHE A 349 6.56 -2.82 -21.82
N VAL A 350 6.29 -4.08 -22.21
CA VAL A 350 5.51 -4.42 -23.42
C VAL A 350 4.07 -3.92 -23.30
N LYS A 351 3.50 -3.32 -24.35
CA LYS A 351 2.11 -2.84 -24.41
C LYS A 351 1.47 -3.17 -25.76
N LYS A 352 0.21 -3.60 -25.78
CA LYS A 352 -0.49 -3.98 -27.02
C LYS A 352 -1.08 -2.79 -27.81
N GLY A 353 -1.31 -1.64 -27.17
CA GLY A 353 -1.99 -0.48 -27.79
C GLY A 353 -1.05 0.64 -28.27
N LYS A 354 -1.60 1.59 -29.05
CA LYS A 354 -0.92 2.79 -29.56
C LYS A 354 -1.08 4.05 -28.68
N GLU A 355 -1.94 3.96 -27.66
CA GLU A 355 -2.43 5.13 -26.90
C GLU A 355 -1.68 5.42 -25.58
N SER A 356 -0.77 4.54 -25.14
CA SER A 356 0.01 4.79 -23.93
C SER A 356 1.19 5.72 -24.23
N VAL A 357 1.37 6.75 -23.41
CA VAL A 357 2.46 7.74 -23.52
C VAL A 357 3.83 7.07 -23.74
N GLY A 358 4.64 7.60 -24.66
CA GLY A 358 5.97 7.06 -24.98
C GLY A 358 6.01 5.66 -25.60
N VAL A 359 4.87 5.02 -25.91
CA VAL A 359 4.87 3.69 -26.53
C VAL A 359 5.38 3.75 -27.97
N ALA A 360 6.23 2.81 -28.35
CA ALA A 360 6.72 2.64 -29.71
C ALA A 360 7.17 1.20 -29.96
N ARG A 361 7.25 0.80 -31.24
CA ARG A 361 8.13 -0.31 -31.65
C ARG A 361 9.58 0.12 -31.43
N GLN A 362 10.24 -0.51 -30.48
CA GLN A 362 11.66 -0.32 -30.14
C GLN A 362 12.24 -1.64 -29.61
N TYR A 363 13.56 -1.72 -29.43
CA TYR A 363 14.18 -2.93 -28.88
C TYR A 363 13.72 -3.14 -27.42
N CYS A 364 13.18 -4.31 -27.12
CA CYS A 364 12.70 -4.68 -25.79
C CYS A 364 13.60 -5.77 -25.21
N GLY A 365 14.41 -5.41 -24.21
CA GLY A 365 15.37 -6.35 -23.60
C GLY A 365 14.72 -7.62 -23.07
N GLU A 366 13.56 -7.48 -22.42
CA GLU A 366 12.75 -8.59 -21.88
C GLU A 366 12.34 -9.65 -22.93
N ARG A 367 12.28 -9.26 -24.22
CA ARG A 367 11.86 -10.15 -25.32
C ARG A 367 12.94 -10.38 -26.37
N GLY A 368 14.13 -9.79 -26.20
CA GLY A 368 15.25 -9.89 -27.14
C GLY A 368 15.01 -9.33 -28.55
N LYS A 369 13.90 -8.63 -28.79
CA LYS A 369 13.42 -8.25 -30.14
C LYS A 369 12.78 -6.85 -30.20
N ILE A 370 12.52 -6.36 -31.42
CA ILE A 370 11.80 -5.10 -31.66
C ILE A 370 10.29 -5.32 -31.46
N GLU A 371 9.78 -4.82 -30.35
CA GLU A 371 8.39 -5.01 -29.89
C GLU A 371 7.73 -3.67 -29.52
N ASN A 372 6.40 -3.61 -29.49
CA ASN A 372 5.71 -2.41 -29.04
C ASN A 372 5.78 -2.29 -27.51
N CYS A 373 6.56 -1.34 -26.99
CA CYS A 373 6.80 -1.15 -25.57
C CYS A 373 7.01 0.33 -25.20
N GLN A 374 6.85 0.62 -23.91
CA GLN A 374 7.41 1.81 -23.27
C GLN A 374 8.80 1.46 -22.72
N SER A 375 9.67 2.45 -22.51
CA SER A 375 10.97 2.26 -21.85
C SER A 375 11.17 3.34 -20.77
N GLY A 376 11.54 2.94 -19.56
CA GLY A 376 11.93 3.87 -18.50
C GLY A 376 13.44 3.84 -18.28
N VAL A 377 14.05 5.00 -18.06
CA VAL A 377 15.41 5.12 -17.52
C VAL A 377 15.28 5.34 -16.03
N PHE A 378 16.03 4.58 -15.23
CA PHE A 378 15.94 4.59 -13.77
C PHE A 378 17.31 4.82 -13.14
N VAL A 379 17.32 5.57 -12.04
CA VAL A 379 18.46 5.71 -11.14
C VAL A 379 18.13 5.04 -9.81
N GLY A 380 19.02 4.16 -9.38
CA GLY A 380 19.00 3.50 -8.08
C GLY A 380 20.23 3.82 -7.27
N TYR A 381 20.31 3.22 -6.10
CA TYR A 381 21.45 3.32 -5.21
C TYR A 381 21.71 1.98 -4.51
N SER A 382 22.97 1.68 -4.20
CA SER A 382 23.38 0.44 -3.54
C SER A 382 24.59 0.67 -2.63
N SER A 383 24.57 0.09 -1.43
CA SER A 383 25.66 0.07 -0.47
C SER A 383 25.62 -1.19 0.38
N CYS A 384 26.62 -1.40 1.24
CA CYS A 384 26.63 -2.48 2.23
C CYS A 384 25.39 -2.52 3.17
N LYS A 385 24.66 -1.40 3.29
CA LYS A 385 23.46 -1.27 4.12
C LYS A 385 22.18 -1.71 3.40
N GLY A 386 22.18 -1.74 2.06
CA GLY A 386 21.01 -2.08 1.25
C GLY A 386 20.98 -1.35 -0.09
N TYR A 387 19.86 -1.45 -0.79
CA TYR A 387 19.68 -0.92 -2.14
C TYR A 387 18.22 -0.53 -2.43
N GLY A 388 18.01 0.34 -3.41
CA GLY A 388 16.66 0.72 -3.86
C GLY A 388 16.67 1.66 -5.07
N LEU A 389 15.51 1.82 -5.72
CA LEU A 389 15.30 2.80 -6.78
C LEU A 389 15.05 4.19 -6.20
N LEU A 390 15.71 5.22 -6.74
CA LEU A 390 15.61 6.61 -6.28
C LEU A 390 14.65 7.43 -7.14
N ASN A 391 14.77 7.32 -8.47
CA ASN A 391 13.96 8.06 -9.44
C ASN A 391 13.94 7.30 -10.78
N GLY A 392 13.03 7.68 -11.68
CA GLY A 392 13.04 7.24 -13.07
C GLY A 392 12.08 8.03 -13.95
N GLN A 393 12.47 8.22 -15.21
CA GLN A 393 11.76 8.99 -16.21
C GLN A 393 11.40 8.12 -17.41
N LEU A 394 10.19 8.31 -17.93
CA LEU A 394 9.74 7.66 -19.15
C LEU A 394 10.49 8.25 -20.36
N TYR A 395 11.19 7.40 -21.12
CA TYR A 395 11.77 7.79 -22.39
C TYR A 395 10.66 8.03 -23.42
N MET A 396 10.70 9.22 -24.05
CA MET A 396 9.79 9.61 -25.13
C MET A 396 10.54 9.51 -26.47
N PRO A 397 10.23 8.52 -27.33
CA PRO A 397 10.87 8.41 -28.64
C PRO A 397 10.51 9.62 -29.50
N GLU A 398 11.52 10.24 -30.12
CA GLU A 398 11.49 11.48 -30.93
C GLU A 398 10.18 11.75 -31.69
N LYS A 399 9.68 10.77 -32.45
CA LYS A 399 8.40 10.83 -33.17
C LYS A 399 7.15 11.21 -32.34
N TRP A 400 7.20 11.12 -31.01
CA TRP A 400 6.11 11.59 -30.15
C TRP A 400 5.94 13.12 -30.18
N PHE A 401 6.97 13.85 -30.62
CA PHE A 401 6.97 15.31 -30.75
C PHE A 401 6.54 15.78 -32.15
N ASP A 402 6.33 14.87 -33.12
CA ASP A 402 5.73 15.18 -34.42
C ASP A 402 4.33 15.82 -34.25
N GLU A 403 3.97 16.77 -35.11
CA GLU A 403 2.64 17.43 -35.11
C GLU A 403 1.48 16.40 -35.16
N ALA A 404 1.66 15.30 -35.89
CA ALA A 404 0.69 14.20 -35.98
C ALA A 404 0.39 13.51 -34.62
N ASN A 405 1.29 13.62 -33.65
CA ASN A 405 1.16 13.01 -32.32
C ASN A 405 0.73 14.01 -31.23
N LYS A 406 0.75 15.32 -31.50
CA LYS A 406 0.42 16.43 -30.59
C LYS A 406 -0.92 16.26 -29.85
N LYS A 407 -1.99 15.88 -30.57
CA LYS A 407 -3.31 15.59 -29.98
C LYS A 407 -3.25 14.45 -28.96
N ARG A 408 -2.44 13.41 -29.22
CA ARG A 408 -2.24 12.27 -28.30
C ARG A 408 -1.36 12.67 -27.10
N CYS A 409 -0.40 13.58 -27.28
CA CYS A 409 0.39 14.16 -26.20
C CYS A 409 -0.50 14.94 -25.21
N GLN A 410 -1.35 15.83 -25.73
CA GLN A 410 -2.35 16.58 -24.94
C GLN A 410 -3.32 15.65 -24.19
N GLN A 411 -3.93 14.66 -24.87
CA GLN A 411 -4.84 13.70 -24.24
C GLN A 411 -4.18 12.85 -23.12
N ASN A 412 -2.88 12.62 -23.23
CA ASN A 412 -2.06 11.91 -22.25
C ASN A 412 -1.30 12.82 -21.27
N TRP A 413 -1.53 14.13 -21.28
CA TRP A 413 -0.98 15.10 -20.32
C TRP A 413 0.56 15.07 -20.27
N VAL A 414 1.19 14.92 -21.45
CA VAL A 414 2.63 15.16 -21.63
C VAL A 414 2.90 16.65 -21.32
N PRO A 415 3.97 17.02 -20.59
CA PRO A 415 4.30 18.42 -20.32
C PRO A 415 4.59 19.19 -21.61
N GLU A 416 4.20 20.47 -21.66
CA GLU A 416 4.33 21.32 -22.85
C GLU A 416 5.78 21.77 -23.09
N ASP A 417 6.59 21.77 -22.03
CA ASP A 417 8.03 22.04 -21.97
C ASP A 417 8.90 20.79 -22.22
N LEU A 418 8.30 19.59 -22.33
CA LEU A 418 9.07 18.36 -22.55
C LEU A 418 9.58 18.30 -24.00
N CYS A 419 10.90 18.45 -24.19
CA CYS A 419 11.58 18.19 -25.45
C CYS A 419 11.99 16.72 -25.60
N PHE A 420 12.47 16.34 -26.80
CA PHE A 420 13.14 15.06 -27.00
C PHE A 420 14.46 15.01 -26.21
N GLN A 421 14.69 13.89 -25.52
CA GLN A 421 15.95 13.56 -24.85
C GLN A 421 16.30 12.11 -25.13
N THR A 422 17.57 11.82 -25.42
CA THR A 422 18.04 10.43 -25.52
C THR A 422 18.05 9.75 -24.14
N LYS A 423 18.06 8.40 -24.10
CA LYS A 423 18.27 7.66 -22.84
C LYS A 423 19.53 8.12 -22.09
N LEU A 424 20.60 8.52 -22.81
CA LEU A 424 21.87 8.96 -22.23
C LEU A 424 21.73 10.31 -21.49
N GLU A 425 20.99 11.26 -22.06
CA GLU A 425 20.75 12.57 -21.45
C GLU A 425 19.86 12.44 -20.22
N ILE A 426 18.75 11.69 -20.32
CA ILE A 426 17.90 11.37 -19.17
C ILE A 426 18.71 10.73 -18.03
N ALA A 427 19.65 9.85 -18.35
CA ALA A 427 20.51 9.21 -17.34
C ALA A 427 21.51 10.18 -16.67
N LEU A 428 22.00 11.20 -17.39
CA LEU A 428 22.84 12.26 -16.83
C LEU A 428 22.02 13.19 -15.93
N ASP A 429 20.83 13.61 -16.38
CA ASP A 429 19.92 14.46 -15.60
C ASP A 429 19.50 13.77 -14.29
N LEU A 430 19.26 12.45 -14.33
CA LEU A 430 18.95 11.65 -13.15
C LEU A 430 20.14 11.51 -12.18
N ILE A 431 21.39 11.43 -12.65
CA ILE A 431 22.58 11.52 -11.78
C ILE A 431 22.66 12.92 -11.15
N ASP A 432 22.51 13.97 -11.95
CA ASP A 432 22.63 15.35 -11.51
C ASP A 432 21.58 15.71 -10.44
N GLN A 433 20.32 15.30 -10.63
CA GLN A 433 19.28 15.40 -9.61
C GLN A 433 19.66 14.68 -8.30
N VAL A 434 20.21 13.46 -8.37
CA VAL A 434 20.62 12.70 -7.19
C VAL A 434 21.81 13.37 -6.49
N LYS A 435 22.82 13.86 -7.22
CA LYS A 435 23.94 14.62 -6.60
C LYS A 435 23.46 15.95 -5.98
N LYS A 436 22.61 16.71 -6.69
CA LYS A 436 22.04 17.98 -6.20
C LYS A 436 21.17 17.82 -4.96
N SER A 437 20.60 16.64 -4.72
CA SER A 437 19.84 16.36 -3.49
C SER A 437 20.69 16.39 -2.21
N GLY A 438 22.00 16.12 -2.30
CA GLY A 438 22.91 15.96 -1.15
C GLY A 438 22.66 14.73 -0.27
N LEU A 439 21.58 13.96 -0.50
CA LEU A 439 21.14 12.85 0.36
C LEU A 439 22.05 11.60 0.23
N TYR A 440 22.61 11.38 -0.96
CA TYR A 440 23.36 10.17 -1.31
C TYR A 440 24.84 10.47 -1.51
N GLN A 441 25.65 10.09 -0.53
CA GLN A 441 27.10 10.02 -0.73
C GLN A 441 27.41 8.85 -1.66
N ALA A 442 28.30 9.02 -2.63
CA ALA A 442 28.64 7.97 -3.57
C ALA A 442 30.10 8.06 -4.02
N LYS A 443 30.82 6.96 -3.86
CA LYS A 443 32.17 6.74 -4.41
C LYS A 443 32.13 6.18 -5.83
N TRP A 444 30.99 5.59 -6.20
CA TRP A 444 30.81 4.90 -7.46
C TRP A 444 29.56 5.34 -8.25
N ILE A 445 29.66 5.28 -9.59
CA ILE A 445 28.53 5.26 -10.52
C ILE A 445 28.59 3.96 -11.32
N GLY A 446 27.53 3.16 -11.33
CA GLY A 446 27.48 1.88 -12.05
C GLY A 446 26.42 1.87 -13.13
N CYS A 447 26.75 1.48 -14.37
CA CYS A 447 25.81 1.49 -15.50
C CYS A 447 25.93 0.25 -16.39
N ASP A 448 24.88 -0.03 -17.16
CA ASP A 448 24.80 -1.20 -18.06
C ASP A 448 25.67 -1.05 -19.33
N ALA A 449 25.61 -2.03 -20.24
CA ALA A 449 26.31 -2.00 -21.53
C ALA A 449 25.67 -1.09 -22.60
N THR A 450 24.48 -0.53 -22.36
CA THR A 450 23.83 0.51 -23.17
C THR A 450 24.43 1.88 -22.88
N PHE A 451 24.59 2.23 -21.59
CA PHE A 451 25.26 3.47 -21.16
C PHE A 451 26.78 3.35 -21.27
N GLY A 452 27.36 2.28 -20.72
CA GLY A 452 28.81 2.13 -20.54
C GLY A 452 29.61 1.86 -21.81
N SER A 453 28.95 1.56 -22.94
CA SER A 453 29.60 1.44 -24.25
C SER A 453 29.75 2.78 -24.99
N ASP A 454 29.19 3.88 -24.48
CA ASP A 454 29.33 5.21 -25.09
C ASP A 454 30.37 6.07 -24.34
N SER A 455 31.44 6.47 -25.02
CA SER A 455 32.49 7.27 -24.38
C SER A 455 32.08 8.72 -24.12
N SER A 456 31.14 9.29 -24.89
CA SER A 456 30.66 10.66 -24.65
C SER A 456 29.72 10.76 -23.44
N PHE A 457 29.03 9.68 -23.09
CA PHE A 457 28.36 9.55 -21.81
C PHE A 457 29.37 9.43 -20.66
N LEU A 458 30.38 8.56 -20.79
CA LEU A 458 31.39 8.36 -19.74
C LEU A 458 32.28 9.59 -19.49
N ASP A 459 32.59 10.38 -20.52
CA ASP A 459 33.36 11.62 -20.40
C ASP A 459 32.52 12.79 -19.83
N LYS A 460 31.18 12.66 -19.78
CA LYS A 460 30.27 13.57 -19.06
C LYS A 460 30.00 13.16 -17.62
N LEU A 461 30.48 11.99 -17.16
CA LEU A 461 30.34 11.58 -15.76
C LEU A 461 31.23 12.42 -14.85
N PRO A 462 30.82 12.72 -13.59
CA PRO A 462 31.58 13.58 -12.69
C PRO A 462 33.00 13.04 -12.39
N GLU A 463 34.04 13.86 -12.57
CA GLU A 463 35.45 13.44 -12.37
C GLU A 463 35.78 13.08 -10.91
N ASP A 464 34.98 13.54 -9.94
CA ASP A 464 35.12 13.23 -8.51
C ASP A 464 34.68 11.80 -8.14
N ILE A 465 33.97 11.10 -9.02
CA ILE A 465 33.37 9.77 -8.75
C ILE A 465 33.97 8.70 -9.67
N TYR A 466 34.14 7.48 -9.15
CA TYR A 466 34.60 6.35 -9.96
C TYR A 466 33.45 5.69 -10.70
N TYR A 467 33.51 5.56 -12.02
CA TYR A 467 32.53 4.74 -12.75
C TYR A 467 32.94 3.26 -12.75
N PHE A 468 31.94 2.37 -12.75
CA PHE A 468 32.05 0.93 -13.01
C PHE A 468 31.00 0.59 -14.08
N ALA A 469 31.39 0.73 -15.34
CA ALA A 469 30.47 0.73 -16.48
C ALA A 469 30.58 -0.59 -17.25
N HIS A 470 29.49 -1.34 -17.39
CA HIS A 470 29.47 -2.54 -18.20
C HIS A 470 29.68 -2.21 -19.69
N ILE A 471 30.27 -3.13 -20.45
CA ILE A 471 30.54 -2.98 -21.89
C ILE A 471 30.25 -4.27 -22.66
N ARG A 472 29.94 -4.12 -23.94
CA ARG A 472 29.70 -5.24 -24.86
C ARG A 472 30.99 -6.06 -25.06
N SER A 473 30.86 -7.39 -25.19
CA SER A 473 32.01 -8.30 -25.42
C SER A 473 32.83 -7.99 -26.69
N ALA A 474 32.20 -7.38 -27.68
CA ALA A 474 32.82 -6.92 -28.93
C ALA A 474 33.54 -5.56 -28.83
N SER A 475 33.46 -4.86 -27.69
CA SER A 475 34.14 -3.58 -27.47
C SER A 475 35.65 -3.73 -27.65
N LYS A 476 36.25 -2.77 -28.36
CA LYS A 476 37.65 -2.80 -28.78
C LYS A 476 38.54 -1.98 -27.84
N VAL A 477 39.69 -2.54 -27.46
CA VAL A 477 40.63 -1.93 -26.52
C VAL A 477 42.09 -2.27 -26.87
N PHE A 478 43.04 -1.51 -26.34
CA PHE A 478 44.48 -1.79 -26.38
C PHE A 478 45.00 -2.11 -24.96
N THR A 479 45.82 -3.15 -24.80
CA THR A 479 46.45 -3.52 -23.52
C THR A 479 47.79 -2.81 -23.24
N ARG A 480 48.28 -2.03 -24.21
CA ARG A 480 49.43 -1.11 -24.10
C ARG A 480 49.09 0.13 -24.93
N LYS A 481 49.52 1.33 -24.51
CA LYS A 481 49.29 2.58 -25.26
C LYS A 481 50.04 2.53 -26.60
N PRO A 482 49.39 2.51 -27.77
CA PRO A 482 50.09 2.55 -29.04
C PRO A 482 50.53 3.99 -29.37
N LYS A 483 51.61 4.13 -30.15
CA LYS A 483 51.99 5.41 -30.74
C LYS A 483 51.07 5.75 -31.91
N ILE A 484 50.55 6.99 -31.92
CA ILE A 484 49.78 7.55 -33.02
C ILE A 484 50.55 8.70 -33.66
N GLY A 485 50.31 8.92 -34.95
CA GLY A 485 50.92 10.01 -35.73
C GLY A 485 50.30 10.12 -37.11
N LEU A 486 50.75 11.09 -37.90
CA LEU A 486 50.48 11.09 -39.33
C LEU A 486 51.31 9.96 -39.97
N PRO A 487 50.73 9.14 -40.88
CA PRO A 487 51.52 8.16 -41.61
C PRO A 487 52.46 8.85 -42.60
N GLU A 488 53.61 8.25 -42.85
CA GLU A 488 54.65 8.77 -43.75
C GLU A 488 54.12 9.07 -45.16
N TYR A 489 54.60 10.17 -45.75
CA TYR A 489 54.16 10.60 -47.08
C TYR A 489 54.86 9.81 -48.18
N LYS A 490 54.14 8.89 -48.82
CA LYS A 490 54.65 8.01 -49.89
C LYS A 490 54.76 8.66 -51.27
N GLY A 491 54.99 9.97 -51.34
CA GLY A 491 55.25 10.70 -52.60
C GLY A 491 54.12 10.74 -53.64
N ARG A 492 52.91 10.24 -53.32
CA ARG A 492 51.75 10.22 -54.23
C ARG A 492 50.49 10.70 -53.52
N GLY A 493 49.69 11.51 -54.22
CA GLY A 493 48.44 12.08 -53.71
C GLY A 493 48.64 13.17 -52.64
N PRO A 494 47.57 13.62 -51.98
CA PRO A 494 47.64 14.64 -50.93
C PRO A 494 48.38 14.13 -49.67
N ARG A 495 49.06 15.03 -48.96
CA ARG A 495 49.76 14.70 -47.71
C ARG A 495 48.75 14.21 -46.64
N PRO A 496 49.05 13.12 -45.89
CA PRO A 496 48.15 12.61 -44.86
C PRO A 496 47.85 13.62 -43.74
N THR A 497 46.58 14.01 -43.60
CA THR A 497 46.09 14.91 -42.53
C THR A 497 45.42 14.17 -41.37
N LYS A 498 45.14 12.86 -41.51
CA LYS A 498 44.42 12.05 -40.52
C LYS A 498 45.39 11.17 -39.74
N MET A 499 45.39 11.33 -38.41
CA MET A 499 46.15 10.51 -37.46
C MET A 499 45.80 9.02 -37.62
N LYS A 500 46.82 8.16 -37.57
CA LYS A 500 46.71 6.70 -37.60
C LYS A 500 47.60 6.08 -36.51
N LEU A 501 47.39 4.79 -36.24
CA LEU A 501 48.41 3.97 -35.58
C LEU A 501 49.67 3.94 -36.46
N LEU A 502 50.85 4.13 -35.87
CA LEU A 502 52.12 4.00 -36.59
C LEU A 502 52.40 2.54 -36.97
N SER A 503 53.37 2.31 -37.85
CA SER A 503 53.79 0.95 -38.22
C SER A 503 54.28 0.16 -37.00
N GLY A 504 54.08 -1.17 -37.02
CA GLY A 504 54.42 -2.08 -35.93
C GLY A 504 53.62 -1.91 -34.63
N GLN A 505 52.70 -0.94 -34.52
CA GLN A 505 51.91 -0.73 -33.31
C GLN A 505 50.82 -1.80 -33.11
N PRO A 506 50.48 -2.17 -31.85
CA PRO A 506 49.46 -3.18 -31.59
C PRO A 506 48.08 -2.71 -32.08
N LYS A 507 47.38 -3.57 -32.82
CA LYS A 507 45.99 -3.36 -33.24
C LYS A 507 45.04 -3.53 -32.03
N PRO A 508 43.89 -2.84 -32.00
CA PRO A 508 42.93 -2.99 -30.91
C PRO A 508 42.21 -4.34 -31.00
N ARG A 509 42.07 -5.01 -29.86
CA ARG A 509 41.46 -6.35 -29.70
C ARG A 509 40.09 -6.25 -29.04
N LYS A 510 39.20 -7.23 -29.27
CA LYS A 510 37.94 -7.31 -28.50
C LYS A 510 38.23 -7.67 -27.04
N VAL A 511 37.40 -7.23 -26.11
CA VAL A 511 37.55 -7.62 -24.69
C VAL A 511 37.37 -9.12 -24.47
N SER A 512 36.55 -9.82 -25.27
CA SER A 512 36.46 -11.29 -25.23
C SER A 512 37.73 -12.01 -25.67
N GLU A 513 38.48 -11.46 -26.63
CA GLU A 513 39.79 -11.98 -27.04
C GLU A 513 40.85 -11.82 -25.93
N ILE A 514 40.63 -10.91 -24.99
CA ILE A 514 41.49 -10.68 -23.82
C ILE A 514 41.11 -11.64 -22.67
N ALA A 515 39.81 -11.83 -22.42
CA ALA A 515 39.32 -12.82 -21.45
C ALA A 515 39.79 -14.25 -21.77
N ASN A 516 39.76 -14.63 -23.06
CA ASN A 516 40.19 -15.94 -23.54
C ASN A 516 41.73 -16.07 -23.71
N SER A 517 42.53 -15.21 -23.06
CA SER A 517 43.98 -15.24 -23.19
C SER A 517 44.65 -15.97 -22.02
N HIS A 518 45.46 -16.99 -22.31
CA HIS A 518 46.28 -17.73 -21.32
C HIS A 518 47.24 -16.86 -20.47
N ARG A 519 47.38 -15.56 -20.77
CA ARG A 519 48.15 -14.59 -19.98
C ARG A 519 47.30 -13.84 -18.93
N LEU A 520 46.01 -14.14 -18.83
CA LEU A 520 45.10 -13.51 -17.87
C LEU A 520 45.00 -14.36 -16.61
N HIS A 521 45.43 -13.81 -15.47
CA HIS A 521 45.25 -14.46 -14.17
C HIS A 521 43.83 -14.22 -13.66
N TRP A 522 43.06 -15.30 -13.56
CA TRP A 522 41.74 -15.33 -12.93
C TRP A 522 41.88 -15.68 -11.45
N MET A 523 41.10 -15.01 -10.61
CA MET A 523 41.04 -15.25 -9.16
C MET A 523 39.62 -15.64 -8.78
N SER A 524 39.46 -16.72 -8.02
CA SER A 524 38.15 -17.07 -7.45
C SER A 524 37.77 -16.10 -6.33
N VAL A 525 36.53 -15.64 -6.31
CA VAL A 525 35.95 -14.83 -5.23
C VAL A 525 34.58 -15.37 -4.85
N ILE A 526 34.23 -15.23 -3.57
CA ILE A 526 32.87 -15.41 -3.09
C ILE A 526 32.13 -14.09 -3.33
N LEU A 527 30.96 -14.15 -3.98
CA LEU A 527 30.09 -12.99 -4.19
C LEU A 527 29.04 -12.86 -3.07
N ALA A 528 28.58 -14.00 -2.54
CA ALA A 528 27.53 -14.07 -1.51
C ALA A 528 27.48 -15.44 -0.82
N GLU A 529 26.90 -15.50 0.37
CA GLU A 529 26.34 -16.74 0.92
C GLU A 529 25.01 -17.07 0.21
N GLY A 530 24.94 -18.21 -0.48
CA GLY A 530 23.70 -18.75 -1.06
C GLY A 530 23.11 -19.87 -0.21
N THR A 531 21.82 -20.17 -0.40
CA THR A 531 21.10 -21.25 0.30
C THR A 531 21.60 -22.67 -0.03
N LYS A 532 22.47 -22.80 -1.05
CA LYS A 532 23.15 -24.05 -1.45
C LYS A 532 24.68 -23.99 -1.26
N GLY A 533 25.19 -23.04 -0.48
CA GLY A 533 26.62 -22.74 -0.34
C GLY A 533 27.02 -21.40 -0.96
N PRO A 534 28.31 -21.00 -0.86
CA PRO A 534 28.78 -19.71 -1.36
C PRO A 534 28.64 -19.60 -2.88
N ILE A 535 28.04 -18.50 -3.34
CA ILE A 535 27.99 -18.15 -4.76
C ILE A 535 29.39 -17.63 -5.14
N THR A 536 30.13 -18.41 -5.93
CA THR A 536 31.48 -18.07 -6.37
C THR A 536 31.49 -17.59 -7.83
N ALA A 537 32.50 -16.80 -8.18
CA ALA A 537 32.80 -16.41 -9.56
C ALA A 537 34.32 -16.26 -9.74
N GLU A 538 34.78 -16.42 -10.98
CA GLU A 538 36.15 -16.09 -11.34
C GLU A 538 36.21 -14.64 -11.83
N VAL A 539 37.16 -13.86 -11.30
CA VAL A 539 37.34 -12.44 -11.65
C VAL A 539 38.77 -12.14 -12.06
N ALA A 540 38.93 -11.24 -13.02
CA ALA A 540 40.23 -10.78 -13.50
C ALA A 540 40.21 -9.28 -13.80
N ARG A 541 41.36 -8.61 -13.67
CA ARG A 541 41.52 -7.19 -14.07
C ARG A 541 42.80 -6.94 -14.85
N VAL A 542 42.73 -6.02 -15.81
CA VAL A 542 43.86 -5.59 -16.63
C VAL A 542 43.75 -4.09 -16.95
N ARG A 543 44.88 -3.41 -17.19
CA ARG A 543 44.89 -2.00 -17.60
C ARG A 543 44.76 -1.89 -19.12
N ILE A 544 43.94 -0.95 -19.58
CA ILE A 544 43.59 -0.79 -21.00
C ILE A 544 43.48 0.68 -21.44
N TYR A 545 43.44 0.88 -22.75
CA TYR A 545 43.01 2.10 -23.42
C TYR A 545 41.83 1.74 -24.32
N LEU A 546 40.74 2.52 -24.30
CA LEU A 546 39.58 2.29 -25.18
C LEU A 546 39.97 2.57 -26.64
N SER A 547 39.28 1.96 -27.61
CA SER A 547 39.56 2.13 -29.04
C SER A 547 38.40 2.78 -29.80
N ARG A 548 38.42 4.10 -29.97
CA ARG A 548 37.44 4.83 -30.80
C ARG A 548 37.95 4.99 -32.23
N LYS A 549 37.16 4.56 -33.21
CA LYS A 549 37.52 4.56 -34.65
C LYS A 549 38.88 3.92 -34.99
N GLY A 550 39.39 3.02 -34.13
CA GLY A 550 40.68 2.34 -34.29
C GLY A 550 41.89 3.05 -33.67
N LEU A 551 41.70 4.14 -32.92
CA LEU A 551 42.73 4.89 -32.21
C LEU A 551 42.52 4.81 -30.68
N PRO A 552 43.58 4.90 -29.86
CA PRO A 552 43.45 4.94 -28.40
C PRO A 552 42.71 6.21 -27.95
N GLU A 553 41.77 6.06 -27.02
CA GLU A 553 40.98 7.14 -26.45
C GLU A 553 41.33 7.36 -24.97
N GLY A 554 41.53 8.63 -24.59
CA GLY A 554 41.58 9.10 -23.21
C GLY A 554 42.74 8.60 -22.34
N LYS A 555 42.46 8.55 -21.03
CA LYS A 555 43.36 8.10 -19.95
C LYS A 555 43.27 6.57 -19.77
N GLU A 556 44.32 5.94 -19.26
CA GLU A 556 44.36 4.49 -19.01
C GLU A 556 43.26 4.06 -18.00
N ARG A 557 42.41 3.12 -18.39
CA ARG A 557 41.29 2.59 -17.58
C ARG A 557 41.59 1.18 -17.05
N TRP A 558 40.84 0.74 -16.05
CA TRP A 558 40.73 -0.68 -15.74
C TRP A 558 39.72 -1.35 -16.67
N LEU A 559 40.02 -2.55 -17.15
CA LEU A 559 39.07 -3.56 -17.60
C LEU A 559 38.93 -4.58 -16.46
N PHE A 560 37.70 -4.81 -16.01
CA PHE A 560 37.32 -5.85 -15.07
C PHE A 560 36.48 -6.89 -15.81
N MET A 561 36.70 -8.16 -15.52
CA MET A 561 36.01 -9.29 -16.13
C MET A 561 35.52 -10.22 -15.02
N ARG A 562 34.24 -10.61 -15.07
CA ARG A 562 33.63 -11.59 -14.15
C ARG A 562 33.06 -12.73 -14.96
N LYS A 563 33.55 -13.94 -14.72
CA LYS A 563 33.04 -15.20 -15.27
C LYS A 563 32.16 -15.86 -14.20
N ASN A 564 30.88 -15.95 -14.50
CA ASN A 564 29.86 -16.53 -13.62
C ASN A 564 29.93 -18.07 -13.67
N SER A 565 29.19 -18.75 -12.78
CA SER A 565 29.14 -20.22 -12.68
C SER A 565 28.53 -20.93 -13.90
N ASP A 566 27.81 -20.20 -14.76
CA ASP A 566 27.30 -20.68 -16.06
C ASP A 566 28.33 -20.51 -17.21
N GLY A 567 29.54 -20.04 -16.90
CA GLY A 567 30.59 -19.76 -17.86
C GLY A 567 30.44 -18.42 -18.60
N GLN A 568 29.35 -17.66 -18.41
CA GLN A 568 29.19 -16.37 -19.06
C GLN A 568 30.15 -15.33 -18.48
N ILE A 569 30.84 -14.61 -19.36
CA ILE A 569 31.78 -13.55 -18.99
C ILE A 569 31.13 -12.18 -19.18
N GLN A 570 31.02 -11.44 -18.09
CA GLN A 570 30.61 -10.04 -18.06
C GLN A 570 31.86 -9.14 -18.05
N TYR A 571 31.79 -8.00 -18.73
CA TYR A 571 32.90 -7.08 -18.97
C TYR A 571 32.53 -5.69 -18.47
N ALA A 572 33.41 -5.06 -17.69
CA ALA A 572 33.21 -3.72 -17.15
C ALA A 572 34.49 -2.89 -17.21
N ILE A 573 34.36 -1.56 -17.27
CA ILE A 573 35.47 -0.62 -17.28
C ILE A 573 35.36 0.42 -16.18
N SER A 574 36.50 0.93 -15.73
CA SER A 574 36.55 1.94 -14.66
C SER A 574 37.66 2.98 -14.86
N ASN A 575 37.35 4.24 -14.53
CA ASN A 575 38.29 5.34 -14.37
C ASN A 575 39.14 5.25 -13.09
N ALA A 576 38.85 4.30 -12.18
CA ALA A 576 39.52 4.16 -10.90
C ALA A 576 41.07 4.13 -11.01
N PRO A 577 41.78 4.70 -10.03
CA PRO A 577 43.23 4.89 -10.11
C PRO A 577 43.99 3.56 -10.13
N ARG A 578 45.22 3.59 -10.67
CA ARG A 578 46.11 2.42 -10.75
C ARG A 578 46.43 1.80 -9.37
N ARG A 579 46.40 2.61 -8.31
CA ARG A 579 46.61 2.19 -6.90
C ARG A 579 45.39 1.55 -6.21
N ILE A 580 44.25 1.36 -6.89
CA ILE A 580 43.05 0.83 -6.23
C ILE A 580 43.20 -0.64 -5.83
N LYS A 581 42.80 -0.97 -4.59
CA LYS A 581 42.76 -2.35 -4.06
C LYS A 581 41.86 -3.22 -4.93
N PHE A 582 42.20 -4.50 -5.10
CA PHE A 582 41.44 -5.43 -5.93
C PHE A 582 39.99 -5.60 -5.46
N GLN A 583 39.82 -5.81 -4.14
CA GLN A 583 38.53 -5.96 -3.47
C GLN A 583 37.57 -4.79 -3.72
N GLU A 584 38.05 -3.56 -3.92
CA GLU A 584 37.18 -2.40 -4.17
C GLU A 584 36.52 -2.47 -5.56
N LEU A 585 37.17 -3.08 -6.55
CA LEU A 585 36.55 -3.35 -7.86
C LEU A 585 35.59 -4.54 -7.80
N VAL A 586 35.86 -5.53 -6.94
CA VAL A 586 34.92 -6.65 -6.69
C VAL A 586 33.64 -6.13 -6.02
N LYS A 587 33.77 -5.30 -4.97
CA LYS A 587 32.63 -4.60 -4.33
C LYS A 587 31.85 -3.76 -5.34
N ALA A 588 32.51 -3.00 -6.21
CA ALA A 588 31.84 -2.25 -7.27
C ALA A 588 31.06 -3.17 -8.23
N SER A 589 31.66 -4.30 -8.65
CA SER A 589 30.99 -5.31 -9.47
C SER A 589 29.77 -5.94 -8.81
N ASN A 590 29.74 -6.02 -7.47
CA ASN A 590 28.61 -6.57 -6.74
C ASN A 590 27.53 -5.49 -6.49
N MET A 591 27.93 -4.26 -6.17
CA MET A 591 27.00 -3.11 -5.99
C MET A 591 26.25 -2.72 -7.27
N ARG A 592 26.68 -3.19 -8.46
CA ARG A 592 25.94 -2.95 -9.71
C ARG A 592 24.76 -3.91 -9.94
N TRP A 593 24.73 -5.07 -9.29
CA TRP A 593 23.67 -6.06 -9.52
C TRP A 593 22.29 -5.71 -8.91
N PRO A 594 22.17 -5.10 -7.72
CA PRO A 594 20.85 -4.93 -7.06
C PRO A 594 19.82 -4.07 -7.80
N ILE A 595 20.20 -3.24 -8.78
CA ILE A 595 19.22 -2.55 -9.64
C ILE A 595 18.46 -3.52 -10.56
N GLU A 596 19.14 -4.57 -11.03
CA GLU A 596 18.53 -5.67 -11.79
C GLU A 596 17.57 -6.46 -10.90
N GLN A 597 17.95 -6.70 -9.63
CA GLN A 597 17.07 -7.30 -8.62
C GLN A 597 15.84 -6.41 -8.34
N CYS A 598 15.98 -5.08 -8.23
CA CYS A 598 14.84 -4.17 -8.09
C CYS A 598 13.87 -4.25 -9.27
N PHE A 599 14.36 -4.40 -10.51
CA PHE A 599 13.48 -4.61 -11.67
C PHE A 599 12.82 -6.00 -11.67
N GLN A 600 13.55 -7.04 -11.26
CA GLN A 600 12.99 -8.39 -11.14
C GLN A 600 11.87 -8.43 -10.09
N GLU A 601 12.12 -7.93 -8.88
CA GLU A 601 11.13 -7.84 -7.80
C GLU A 601 9.96 -6.91 -8.18
N GLY A 602 10.26 -5.77 -8.81
CA GLY A 602 9.27 -4.84 -9.33
C GLY A 602 8.32 -5.49 -10.34
N LYS A 603 8.85 -6.18 -11.35
CA LYS A 603 8.06 -6.84 -12.40
C LYS A 603 7.35 -8.09 -11.90
N SER A 604 8.05 -9.00 -11.22
CA SER A 604 7.49 -10.27 -10.78
C SER A 604 6.51 -10.14 -9.63
N TYR A 605 6.71 -9.18 -8.71
CA TYR A 605 5.99 -9.16 -7.43
C TYR A 605 5.23 -7.87 -7.13
N LEU A 606 5.67 -6.71 -7.63
CA LEU A 606 4.97 -5.43 -7.39
C LEU A 606 4.10 -4.94 -8.55
N GLY A 607 4.12 -5.63 -9.71
CA GLY A 607 3.28 -5.27 -10.84
C GLY A 607 3.81 -4.11 -11.70
N MET A 608 5.13 -3.84 -11.67
CA MET A 608 5.80 -2.73 -12.38
C MET A 608 5.57 -2.75 -13.91
N GLY A 609 5.24 -3.90 -14.51
CA GLY A 609 4.84 -4.00 -15.92
C GLY A 609 3.33 -4.00 -16.16
N ASN A 610 2.53 -4.30 -15.12
CA ASN A 610 1.12 -4.69 -15.19
C ASN A 610 0.17 -3.50 -15.26
N TYR A 611 0.67 -2.26 -15.17
CA TYR A 611 -0.15 -1.06 -15.28
C TYR A 611 -0.76 -0.88 -16.69
N GLU A 612 -1.96 -0.30 -16.73
CA GLU A 612 -2.71 0.00 -17.97
C GLU A 612 -2.80 1.51 -18.26
N HIS A 613 -2.07 2.31 -17.47
CA HIS A 613 -2.06 3.76 -17.54
C HIS A 613 -1.56 4.30 -18.88
N ARG A 614 -2.28 5.29 -19.41
CA ARG A 614 -1.96 5.92 -20.70
C ARG A 614 -1.27 7.28 -20.59
N SER A 615 -1.48 8.02 -19.49
CA SER A 615 -1.03 9.40 -19.34
C SER A 615 0.29 9.55 -18.56
N TRP A 616 1.09 10.56 -18.93
CA TRP A 616 2.42 10.87 -18.35
C TRP A 616 2.44 10.94 -16.81
N PRO A 617 1.50 11.63 -16.12
CA PRO A 617 1.51 11.68 -14.66
C PRO A 617 1.23 10.30 -14.05
N ALA A 618 0.36 9.49 -14.66
CA ALA A 618 -0.04 8.19 -14.13
C ALA A 618 1.08 7.14 -14.23
N TRP A 619 1.94 7.22 -15.26
CA TRP A 619 3.14 6.38 -15.34
C TRP A 619 4.13 6.70 -14.22
N HIS A 620 4.53 7.98 -14.07
CA HIS A 620 5.48 8.40 -13.04
C HIS A 620 4.95 8.13 -11.63
N ARG A 621 3.65 8.38 -11.40
CA ARG A 621 2.99 8.05 -10.12
C ARG A 621 2.97 6.54 -9.85
N HIS A 622 2.69 5.69 -10.84
CA HIS A 622 2.79 4.24 -10.67
C HIS A 622 4.23 3.83 -10.30
N MET A 623 5.25 4.35 -11.00
CA MET A 623 6.65 4.03 -10.68
C MET A 623 7.05 4.50 -9.28
N ILE A 624 6.59 5.66 -8.81
CA ILE A 624 6.76 6.10 -7.41
C ILE A 624 6.15 5.07 -6.44
N PHE A 625 4.93 4.56 -6.70
CA PHE A 625 4.34 3.50 -5.86
C PHE A 625 5.12 2.18 -5.90
N ILE A 626 5.76 1.82 -7.02
CA ILE A 626 6.70 0.69 -7.08
C ILE A 626 7.93 0.96 -6.22
N PHE A 627 8.51 2.17 -6.26
CA PHE A 627 9.66 2.55 -5.43
C PHE A 627 9.31 2.48 -3.94
N LEU A 628 8.11 2.95 -3.56
CA LEU A 628 7.57 2.82 -2.19
C LEU A 628 7.39 1.36 -1.78
N GLY A 629 6.92 0.49 -2.68
CA GLY A 629 6.81 -0.95 -2.43
C GLY A 629 8.18 -1.60 -2.16
N LEU A 630 9.17 -1.35 -3.03
CA LEU A 630 10.55 -1.85 -2.87
C LEU A 630 11.20 -1.34 -1.58
N HIS A 631 10.99 -0.07 -1.24
CA HIS A 631 11.48 0.56 0.00
C HIS A 631 10.83 -0.07 1.24
N PHE A 632 9.51 -0.27 1.25
CA PHE A 632 8.85 -0.96 2.36
C PHE A 632 9.41 -2.37 2.55
N LEU A 633 9.63 -3.11 1.46
CA LEU A 633 10.23 -4.44 1.49
C LEU A 633 11.67 -4.41 2.03
N LEU A 634 12.50 -3.45 1.62
CA LEU A 634 13.83 -3.23 2.19
C LEU A 634 13.75 -3.00 3.71
N ARG A 635 12.86 -2.11 4.17
CA ARG A 635 12.66 -1.81 5.60
C ARG A 635 12.22 -3.05 6.39
N MET A 636 11.37 -3.90 5.83
CA MET A 636 10.99 -5.17 6.46
C MET A 636 12.13 -6.18 6.46
N ARG A 637 12.90 -6.29 5.37
CA ARG A 637 14.10 -7.14 5.29
C ARG A 637 15.13 -6.73 6.34
N LEU A 638 15.43 -5.43 6.47
CA LEU A 638 16.33 -4.89 7.50
C LEU A 638 15.84 -5.13 8.93
N ARG A 639 14.52 -5.21 9.15
CA ARG A 639 13.91 -5.43 10.47
C ARG A 639 13.87 -6.90 10.89
N TYR A 640 13.67 -7.83 9.96
CA TYR A 640 13.37 -9.24 10.27
C TYR A 640 14.48 -10.23 9.90
N LYS A 641 15.46 -9.88 9.06
CA LYS A 641 16.51 -10.82 8.63
C LYS A 641 17.65 -10.90 9.66
N LYS A 642 17.77 -12.04 10.36
CA LYS A 642 18.81 -12.28 11.38
C LYS A 642 20.25 -12.39 10.84
N LYS A 643 20.43 -12.58 9.53
CA LYS A 643 21.69 -12.38 8.81
C LYS A 643 21.58 -11.10 7.96
N ALA A 644 22.66 -10.34 7.86
CA ALA A 644 22.71 -9.09 7.12
C ALA A 644 22.23 -9.24 5.66
N LEU A 645 21.66 -8.18 5.07
CA LEU A 645 21.24 -8.15 3.66
C LEU A 645 22.40 -8.22 2.65
N CYS A 646 23.63 -8.33 3.13
CA CYS A 646 24.79 -7.84 2.43
C CYS A 646 25.44 -8.88 1.50
N LEU A 647 24.87 -9.03 0.29
CA LEU A 647 25.53 -9.62 -0.90
C LEU A 647 26.76 -8.79 -1.38
N LEU A 648 27.30 -7.94 -0.51
CA LEU A 648 28.21 -6.82 -0.80
C LEU A 648 29.32 -6.66 0.27
N CYS A 649 29.36 -7.54 1.29
CA CYS A 649 30.22 -7.42 2.48
C CYS A 649 31.30 -8.50 2.62
N HIS A 650 31.32 -9.48 1.70
CA HIS A 650 32.28 -10.58 1.66
C HIS A 650 33.20 -10.41 0.44
#